data_AF-A0A023F4V8-F1
#
_entry.id   AF-A0A023F4V8-F1
#
_cell.length_a   1.000
_cell.length_b   1.000
_cell.length_c   1.000
_cell.angle_alpha   90.00
_cell.angle_beta   90.00
_cell.angle_gamma   90.00
#
_symmetry.space_group_name_H-M   'P 1'
#
loop_
_entity.id
_entity.type
_entity.pdbx_description
1 polymer ?
#
loop_
_entity_poly.entity_id
_entity_poly.type
_entity_poly.pdbx_seq_one_letter_code
_entity_poly.pdbx_strand_id
1 'polypeptide(L)'
;VINKVLIANNGIAAVKCMRSIRRWSYEMFKNERAIRFVVMVTPEDLKANAEYIKMADHYVPVPGGSNNNNYANVELIVDIAIRTQVQAVWAGWGHASENPKLPELLHKNNIAFIGPPEKAMWALGDKIASSIVAQTADIPTLPWSGSELKAQYSDKKIKISSELYKKGCVSTVEEGLASAQKIGFPVMIKASEGGGGKGIRKAETSEDFPNLFRQVQSEVPGSPIFIMKLATCARHLEVQLLADQYGNAISLFGRDCSIQRRHQKIIEEAPAVIAQQDIFEDMEKAAVRLAKMVGYVSAGTVEYLYDTEGFYYFLELNPRLQVEHPCTEMVSDVNLPASQLQVAMGLPLHRIKDIRVLYGESPWGDSVIDFDQPRQKPQPWGHVIAARITSENPDEGFKPSSGTVQELNFRSSKNVWGYFSVAASGGLHEFADSQFGHCFSWGENREQARENLVVALKELSIRGDFRTTVEYLITLLETESFQLNTIDTQWLDILIAEKVQSEKPDILLGVICGALHIADRKVLDAFQSFQNSLERGQIQGSNTLDHIVNIELIHEGYKYKVQATKSGANSYFLVMNGSFKEIEVHKLSDGSILLSLDSLSFTTYMREEVDRYRIVIGNQTCVFEKENDPSLLRSPSAGKLLSLIVEDGGHIAKGQAYAEIEVMKMVMTLTASEAGTVIYTKRPGAVLDAGTVIGHLELDDPSLITRAQDYKGQFPELDVSTPTVGEKLNHKHNHYRQMLDNILAGYCLPEPYHLMRLRDVIDRFMSSLRDPSLPLLELQEVIASISGRIPLSVEKKNKKTHDFV
;
A
#
# COMPACT_ATOMS: atom_id res chain seq x y z
N VAL A 1 -18.42 -5.36 -33.63
CA VAL A 1 -17.32 -4.36 -33.71
C VAL A 1 -17.36 -3.51 -32.46
N ILE A 2 -16.26 -3.43 -31.71
CA ILE A 2 -16.17 -2.64 -30.46
C ILE A 2 -15.24 -1.46 -30.71
N ASN A 3 -15.73 -0.22 -30.62
CA ASN A 3 -14.87 0.98 -30.70
C ASN A 3 -15.08 1.95 -29.53
N LYS A 4 -16.03 1.65 -28.65
CA LYS A 4 -16.34 2.37 -27.44
C LYS A 4 -16.66 1.39 -26.32
N VAL A 5 -15.94 1.48 -25.21
CA VAL A 5 -16.06 0.61 -24.04
C VAL A 5 -16.47 1.43 -22.82
N LEU A 6 -17.49 0.98 -22.09
CA LEU A 6 -17.80 1.49 -20.75
C LEU A 6 -16.96 0.72 -19.72
N ILE A 7 -16.23 1.43 -18.87
CA ILE A 7 -15.56 0.85 -17.71
C ILE A 7 -16.50 1.01 -16.52
N ALA A 8 -17.02 -0.12 -16.04
CA ALA A 8 -17.85 -0.23 -14.84
C ALA A 8 -16.97 -0.50 -13.61
N ASN A 9 -15.93 0.32 -13.43
CA ASN A 9 -14.95 0.20 -12.36
C ASN A 9 -14.26 1.56 -12.13
N ASN A 10 -13.44 1.67 -11.08
CA ASN A 10 -12.65 2.85 -10.72
C ASN A 10 -11.20 2.46 -10.38
N GLY A 11 -10.45 3.40 -9.78
CA GLY A 11 -9.12 3.16 -9.23
C GLY A 11 -8.11 2.52 -10.21
N ILE A 12 -7.32 1.57 -9.67
CA ILE A 12 -6.23 0.86 -10.36
C ILE A 12 -6.74 0.10 -11.59
N ALA A 13 -7.92 -0.53 -11.50
CA ALA A 13 -8.50 -1.33 -12.57
C ALA A 13 -8.74 -0.51 -13.84
N ALA A 14 -9.41 0.64 -13.69
CA ALA A 14 -9.73 1.52 -14.80
C ALA A 14 -8.45 2.07 -15.46
N VAL A 15 -7.46 2.51 -14.66
CA VAL A 15 -6.16 2.99 -15.16
C VAL A 15 -5.46 1.89 -15.97
N LYS A 16 -5.35 0.67 -15.41
CA LYS A 16 -4.63 -0.43 -16.07
C LYS A 16 -5.31 -0.85 -17.37
N CYS A 17 -6.63 -0.98 -17.38
CA CYS A 17 -7.40 -1.32 -18.58
C CYS A 17 -7.13 -0.31 -19.71
N MET A 18 -7.30 0.98 -19.42
CA MET A 18 -7.09 2.04 -20.43
C MET A 18 -5.65 2.07 -20.93
N ARG A 19 -4.63 2.04 -20.05
CA ARG A 19 -3.22 2.02 -20.48
C ARG A 19 -2.92 0.84 -21.40
N SER A 20 -3.39 -0.35 -21.03
CA SER A 20 -3.06 -1.59 -21.75
C SER A 20 -3.72 -1.62 -23.13
N ILE A 21 -5.01 -1.29 -23.23
CA ILE A 21 -5.72 -1.25 -24.50
C ILE A 21 -5.23 -0.10 -25.37
N ARG A 22 -4.91 1.07 -24.81
CA ARG A 22 -4.35 2.20 -25.58
C ARG A 22 -2.96 1.91 -26.12
N ARG A 23 -2.09 1.27 -25.33
CA ARG A 23 -0.77 0.80 -25.79
C ARG A 23 -0.93 -0.14 -26.99
N TRP A 24 -1.76 -1.16 -26.85
CA TRP A 24 -2.07 -2.09 -27.95
C TRP A 24 -2.69 -1.36 -29.16
N SER A 25 -3.63 -0.44 -28.93
CA SER A 25 -4.29 0.33 -30.00
C SER A 25 -3.29 1.19 -30.78
N TYR A 26 -2.36 1.84 -30.08
CA TYR A 26 -1.29 2.60 -30.72
C TYR A 26 -0.33 1.69 -31.48
N GLU A 27 0.02 0.54 -30.92
CA GLU A 27 0.89 -0.42 -31.59
C GLU A 27 0.28 -0.92 -32.92
N MET A 28 -0.99 -1.32 -32.88
CA MET A 28 -1.72 -1.92 -34.00
C MET A 28 -2.22 -0.91 -35.03
N PHE A 29 -2.69 0.26 -34.58
CA PHE A 29 -3.39 1.24 -35.44
C PHE A 29 -2.69 2.60 -35.52
N LYS A 30 -1.58 2.80 -34.81
CA LYS A 30 -0.90 4.10 -34.66
C LYS A 30 -1.83 5.21 -34.14
N ASN A 31 -2.86 4.81 -33.39
CA ASN A 31 -3.83 5.68 -32.76
C ASN A 31 -4.24 5.09 -31.41
N GLU A 32 -3.81 5.73 -30.32
CA GLU A 32 -4.16 5.30 -28.96
C GLU A 32 -5.67 5.38 -28.68
N ARG A 33 -6.40 6.26 -29.38
CA ARG A 33 -7.86 6.46 -29.23
C ARG A 33 -8.69 5.66 -30.25
N ALA A 34 -8.10 4.65 -30.89
CA ALA A 34 -8.86 3.74 -31.76
C ALA A 34 -10.03 3.07 -30.99
N ILE A 35 -9.81 2.80 -29.70
CA ILE A 35 -10.83 2.39 -28.74
C ILE A 35 -11.07 3.55 -27.77
N ARG A 36 -12.32 4.02 -27.69
CA ARG A 36 -12.74 5.10 -26.79
C ARG A 36 -13.26 4.56 -25.47
N PHE A 37 -12.98 5.26 -24.39
CA PHE A 37 -13.42 4.86 -23.05
C PHE A 37 -14.46 5.83 -22.49
N VAL A 38 -15.56 5.24 -22.00
CA VAL A 38 -16.54 5.89 -21.13
C VAL A 38 -16.29 5.38 -19.72
N VAL A 39 -16.21 6.27 -18.73
CA VAL A 39 -16.02 5.87 -17.31
C VAL A 39 -17.15 6.37 -16.43
N MET A 40 -17.53 5.59 -15.43
CA MET A 40 -18.43 6.01 -14.35
C MET A 40 -17.64 6.77 -13.28
N VAL A 41 -18.19 7.86 -12.76
CA VAL A 41 -17.48 8.73 -11.80
C VAL A 41 -18.40 9.13 -10.64
N THR A 42 -18.00 8.74 -9.43
CA THR A 42 -18.67 9.18 -8.20
C THR A 42 -18.23 10.59 -7.80
N PRO A 43 -19.03 11.34 -7.02
CA PRO A 43 -18.60 12.62 -6.44
C PRO A 43 -17.30 12.49 -5.62
N GLU A 44 -17.11 11.36 -4.94
CA GLU A 44 -15.95 11.08 -4.09
C GLU A 44 -14.68 10.82 -4.93
N ASP A 45 -14.76 9.99 -5.98
CA ASP A 45 -13.65 9.78 -6.92
C ASP A 45 -13.24 11.10 -7.61
N LEU A 46 -14.23 11.95 -7.95
CA LEU A 46 -13.99 13.25 -8.55
C LEU A 46 -13.29 14.21 -7.58
N LYS A 47 -13.75 14.27 -6.32
CA LYS A 47 -13.13 15.08 -5.25
C LYS A 47 -11.72 14.60 -4.94
N ALA A 48 -11.49 13.30 -4.98
CA ALA A 48 -10.20 12.64 -4.79
C ALA A 48 -9.23 12.82 -5.97
N ASN A 49 -9.69 13.42 -7.08
CA ASN A 49 -8.90 13.65 -8.30
C ASN A 49 -8.34 12.34 -8.91
N ALA A 50 -9.15 11.28 -8.92
CA ALA A 50 -8.74 9.95 -9.36
C ALA A 50 -8.23 9.95 -10.81
N GLU A 51 -7.10 9.27 -11.05
CA GLU A 51 -6.36 9.40 -12.32
C GLU A 51 -7.13 8.88 -13.54
N TYR A 52 -7.95 7.84 -13.35
CA TYR A 52 -8.74 7.25 -14.42
C TYR A 52 -9.73 8.24 -15.06
N ILE A 53 -10.18 9.25 -14.32
CA ILE A 53 -11.14 10.25 -14.82
C ILE A 53 -10.50 11.08 -15.93
N LYS A 54 -9.25 11.53 -15.72
CA LYS A 54 -8.49 12.34 -16.69
C LYS A 54 -8.06 11.54 -17.91
N MET A 55 -7.86 10.23 -17.71
CA MET A 55 -7.48 9.33 -18.80
C MET A 55 -8.65 9.05 -19.74
N ALA A 56 -9.89 9.00 -19.26
CA ALA A 56 -11.04 8.63 -20.07
C ALA A 56 -11.34 9.63 -21.20
N ASP A 57 -11.96 9.14 -22.27
CA ASP A 57 -12.41 10.00 -23.38
C ASP A 57 -13.74 10.70 -23.05
N HIS A 58 -14.56 10.06 -22.21
CA HIS A 58 -15.85 10.56 -21.74
C HIS A 58 -16.12 10.03 -20.33
N TYR A 59 -16.76 10.83 -19.47
CA TYR A 59 -17.17 10.38 -18.15
C TYR A 59 -18.67 10.62 -17.93
N VAL A 60 -19.28 9.79 -17.09
CA VAL A 60 -20.68 9.88 -16.69
C VAL A 60 -20.75 9.97 -15.17
N PRO A 61 -21.35 11.05 -14.61
CA PRO A 61 -21.54 11.16 -13.17
C PRO A 61 -22.55 10.11 -12.68
N VAL A 62 -22.24 9.45 -11.58
CA VAL A 62 -23.09 8.42 -10.94
C VAL A 62 -23.29 8.74 -9.46
N PRO A 63 -24.29 8.14 -8.79
CA PRO A 63 -24.50 8.35 -7.36
C PRO A 63 -23.27 7.99 -6.52
N GLY A 64 -23.00 8.76 -5.47
CA GLY A 64 -21.94 8.49 -4.49
C GLY A 64 -22.28 7.40 -3.48
N GLY A 65 -21.48 7.32 -2.42
CA GLY A 65 -21.62 6.34 -1.34
C GLY A 65 -21.11 4.95 -1.70
N SER A 66 -21.74 3.92 -1.11
CA SER A 66 -21.33 2.53 -1.29
C SER A 66 -21.48 2.05 -2.74
N ASN A 67 -20.72 1.01 -3.11
CA ASN A 67 -20.63 0.56 -4.50
C ASN A 67 -21.96 0.02 -5.06
N ASN A 68 -22.86 -0.44 -4.20
CA ASN A 68 -24.21 -0.90 -4.56
C ASN A 68 -25.04 0.19 -5.24
N ASN A 69 -24.70 1.48 -5.03
CA ASN A 69 -25.38 2.60 -5.68
C ASN A 69 -24.81 2.91 -7.07
N ASN A 70 -23.58 2.48 -7.36
CA ASN A 70 -22.80 2.88 -8.53
C ASN A 70 -22.17 1.69 -9.28
N TYR A 71 -20.89 1.37 -9.02
CA TYR A 71 -20.09 0.40 -9.78
C TYR A 71 -20.58 -1.05 -9.67
N ALA A 72 -21.35 -1.38 -8.61
CA ALA A 72 -21.97 -2.69 -8.44
C ALA A 72 -23.46 -2.72 -8.85
N ASN A 73 -24.01 -1.57 -9.27
CA ASN A 73 -25.41 -1.45 -9.67
C ASN A 73 -25.59 -1.85 -11.14
N VAL A 74 -25.98 -3.10 -11.37
CA VAL A 74 -26.14 -3.66 -12.72
C VAL A 74 -27.13 -2.88 -13.57
N GLU A 75 -28.31 -2.52 -13.02
CA GLU A 75 -29.34 -1.79 -13.77
C GLU A 75 -28.83 -0.42 -14.22
N LEU A 76 -28.11 0.28 -13.34
CA LEU A 76 -27.49 1.56 -13.66
C LEU A 76 -26.40 1.42 -14.73
N ILE A 77 -25.55 0.40 -14.64
CA ILE A 77 -24.49 0.15 -15.64
C ILE A 77 -25.12 -0.07 -17.02
N VAL A 78 -26.19 -0.86 -17.08
CA VAL A 78 -26.91 -1.15 -18.34
C VAL A 78 -27.57 0.11 -18.89
N ASP A 79 -28.25 0.92 -18.06
CA ASP A 79 -28.81 2.22 -18.47
C ASP A 79 -27.74 3.14 -19.08
N ILE A 80 -26.60 3.28 -18.39
CA ILE A 80 -25.48 4.10 -18.87
C ILE A 80 -24.94 3.56 -20.18
N ALA A 81 -24.80 2.24 -20.31
CA ALA A 81 -24.29 1.61 -21.50
C ALA A 81 -25.20 1.88 -22.72
N ILE A 82 -26.52 1.80 -22.52
CA ILE A 82 -27.53 2.12 -23.55
C ILE A 82 -27.47 3.62 -23.92
N ARG A 83 -27.53 4.50 -22.92
CA ARG A 83 -27.56 5.96 -23.13
C ARG A 83 -26.30 6.50 -23.81
N THR A 84 -25.14 5.91 -23.51
CA THR A 84 -23.85 6.31 -24.10
C THR A 84 -23.50 5.58 -25.40
N GLN A 85 -24.36 4.64 -25.82
CA GLN A 85 -24.21 3.84 -27.03
C GLN A 85 -22.80 3.21 -27.09
N VAL A 86 -22.39 2.52 -26.02
CA VAL A 86 -21.17 1.69 -26.01
C VAL A 86 -21.47 0.34 -26.64
N GLN A 87 -20.45 -0.29 -27.22
CA GLN A 87 -20.60 -1.64 -27.78
C GLN A 87 -20.18 -2.72 -26.78
N ALA A 88 -19.43 -2.35 -25.75
CA ALA A 88 -19.01 -3.29 -24.73
C ALA A 88 -18.85 -2.65 -23.35
N VAL A 89 -18.94 -3.48 -22.31
CA VAL A 89 -18.66 -3.10 -20.92
C VAL A 89 -17.51 -3.95 -20.39
N TRP A 90 -16.55 -3.29 -19.73
CA TRP A 90 -15.46 -3.93 -18.99
C TRP A 90 -15.66 -3.68 -17.49
N ALA A 91 -15.71 -4.75 -16.70
CA ALA A 91 -15.90 -4.68 -15.26
C ALA A 91 -14.62 -4.91 -14.45
N GLY A 92 -13.56 -5.44 -15.05
CA GLY A 92 -12.29 -5.69 -14.35
C GLY A 92 -12.46 -6.66 -13.18
N TRP A 93 -12.11 -6.21 -11.97
CA TRP A 93 -12.28 -6.93 -10.72
C TRP A 93 -13.04 -6.13 -9.67
N GLY A 94 -13.72 -6.83 -8.77
CA GLY A 94 -14.57 -6.21 -7.76
C GLY A 94 -15.87 -5.66 -8.35
N HIS A 95 -16.67 -5.03 -7.49
CA HIS A 95 -17.98 -4.46 -7.88
C HIS A 95 -18.89 -5.49 -8.58
N ALA A 96 -19.32 -5.23 -9.82
CA ALA A 96 -20.17 -6.13 -10.60
C ALA A 96 -19.40 -7.16 -11.45
N SER A 97 -18.07 -7.30 -11.30
CA SER A 97 -17.25 -8.16 -12.17
C SER A 97 -17.62 -9.64 -12.14
N GLU A 98 -18.17 -10.11 -11.02
CA GLU A 98 -18.57 -11.51 -10.80
C GLU A 98 -20.10 -11.69 -10.75
N ASN A 99 -20.87 -10.64 -11.09
CA ASN A 99 -22.32 -10.71 -11.04
C ASN A 99 -22.89 -11.18 -12.39
N PRO A 100 -23.46 -12.40 -12.48
CA PRO A 100 -23.93 -12.96 -13.75
C PRO A 100 -25.09 -12.19 -14.38
N LYS A 101 -25.82 -11.36 -13.59
CA LYS A 101 -26.88 -10.49 -14.12
C LYS A 101 -26.33 -9.41 -15.07
N LEU A 102 -25.08 -8.99 -14.90
CA LEU A 102 -24.46 -7.96 -15.74
C LEU A 102 -24.32 -8.43 -17.20
N PRO A 103 -23.59 -9.53 -17.52
CA PRO A 103 -23.55 -10.04 -18.89
C PRO A 103 -24.95 -10.40 -19.40
N GLU A 104 -25.83 -10.96 -18.57
CA GLU A 104 -27.20 -11.32 -18.99
C GLU A 104 -27.98 -10.10 -19.53
N LEU A 105 -28.02 -8.99 -18.77
CA LEU A 105 -28.75 -7.79 -19.16
C LEU A 105 -28.07 -7.03 -20.30
N LEU A 106 -26.73 -7.03 -20.37
CA LEU A 106 -26.01 -6.44 -21.50
C LEU A 106 -26.29 -7.21 -22.81
N HIS A 107 -26.26 -8.55 -22.78
CA HIS A 107 -26.56 -9.38 -23.94
C HIS A 107 -28.00 -9.17 -24.44
N LYS A 108 -28.98 -9.04 -23.55
CA LYS A 108 -30.38 -8.69 -23.92
C LYS A 108 -30.49 -7.34 -24.66
N ASN A 109 -29.53 -6.44 -24.46
CA ASN A 109 -29.46 -5.14 -25.10
C ASN A 109 -28.44 -5.06 -26.25
N ASN A 110 -27.92 -6.20 -26.72
CA ASN A 110 -26.88 -6.28 -27.77
C ASN A 110 -25.58 -5.54 -27.43
N ILE A 111 -25.22 -5.49 -26.14
CA ILE A 111 -23.96 -4.92 -25.65
C ILE A 111 -23.06 -6.08 -25.21
N ALA A 112 -21.81 -6.11 -25.68
CA ALA A 112 -20.88 -7.17 -25.33
C ALA A 112 -20.37 -7.01 -23.89
N PHE A 113 -20.19 -8.11 -23.18
CA PHE A 113 -19.45 -8.11 -21.92
C PHE A 113 -18.01 -8.56 -22.18
N ILE A 114 -17.02 -7.79 -21.73
CA ILE A 114 -15.60 -8.14 -21.84
C ILE A 114 -15.22 -9.01 -20.63
N GLY A 115 -15.65 -10.27 -20.67
CA GLY A 115 -15.53 -11.25 -19.58
C GLY A 115 -16.26 -12.55 -19.94
N PRO A 116 -16.39 -13.51 -19.00
CA PRO A 116 -17.14 -14.73 -19.24
C PRO A 116 -18.66 -14.46 -19.31
N PRO A 117 -19.42 -15.28 -20.06
CA PRO A 117 -20.87 -15.15 -20.15
C PRO A 117 -21.58 -15.55 -18.85
N GLU A 118 -22.85 -15.18 -18.72
CA GLU A 118 -23.66 -15.37 -17.50
C GLU A 118 -23.71 -16.82 -17.01
N LYS A 119 -23.76 -17.78 -17.94
CA LYS A 119 -23.80 -19.22 -17.61
C LYS A 119 -22.48 -19.73 -17.03
N ALA A 120 -21.36 -19.33 -17.63
CA ALA A 120 -20.03 -19.71 -17.15
C ALA A 120 -19.73 -19.05 -15.80
N MET A 121 -20.09 -17.77 -15.66
CA MET A 121 -19.94 -17.02 -14.42
C MET A 121 -20.78 -17.62 -13.27
N TRP A 122 -22.02 -18.04 -13.53
CA TRP A 122 -22.83 -18.71 -12.50
C TRP A 122 -22.30 -20.10 -12.14
N ALA A 123 -21.91 -20.91 -13.13
CA ALA A 123 -21.43 -22.27 -12.89
C ALA A 123 -20.11 -22.34 -12.10
N LEU A 124 -19.31 -21.27 -12.15
CA LEU A 124 -17.97 -21.22 -11.56
C LEU A 124 -17.81 -20.22 -10.42
N GLY A 125 -18.68 -19.21 -10.32
CA GLY A 125 -18.64 -18.21 -9.26
C GLY A 125 -19.18 -18.73 -7.93
N ASP A 126 -20.10 -19.69 -7.95
CA ASP A 126 -20.55 -20.38 -6.74
C ASP A 126 -19.57 -21.51 -6.35
N LYS A 127 -19.08 -21.51 -5.10
CA LYS A 127 -18.03 -22.44 -4.65
C LYS A 127 -18.47 -23.89 -4.66
N ILE A 128 -19.73 -24.16 -4.33
CA ILE A 128 -20.30 -25.51 -4.33
C ILE A 128 -20.44 -26.00 -5.77
N ALA A 129 -21.01 -25.19 -6.65
CA ALA A 129 -21.15 -25.49 -8.06
C ALA A 129 -19.79 -25.73 -8.72
N SER A 130 -18.83 -24.83 -8.49
CA SER A 130 -17.51 -24.88 -9.09
C SER A 130 -16.72 -26.10 -8.62
N SER A 131 -16.80 -26.50 -7.35
CA SER A 131 -16.22 -27.77 -6.86
C SER A 131 -16.87 -29.01 -7.48
N ILE A 132 -18.17 -29.00 -7.78
CA ILE A 132 -18.83 -30.12 -8.50
C ILE A 132 -18.34 -30.18 -9.95
N VAL A 133 -18.21 -29.04 -10.62
CA VAL A 133 -17.65 -28.96 -11.99
C VAL A 133 -16.20 -29.45 -11.99
N ALA A 134 -15.38 -29.02 -11.03
CA ALA A 134 -13.99 -29.46 -10.89
C ALA A 134 -13.87 -30.99 -10.72
N GLN A 135 -14.70 -31.59 -9.85
CA GLN A 135 -14.75 -33.04 -9.68
C GLN A 135 -15.25 -33.78 -10.94
N THR A 136 -16.13 -33.15 -11.71
CA THR A 136 -16.61 -33.68 -13.01
C THR A 136 -15.51 -33.64 -14.07
N ALA A 137 -14.60 -32.67 -13.98
CA ALA A 137 -13.41 -32.53 -14.83
C ALA A 137 -12.19 -33.33 -14.34
N ASP A 138 -12.38 -34.19 -13.35
CA ASP A 138 -11.35 -35.00 -12.69
C ASP A 138 -10.19 -34.15 -12.14
N ILE A 139 -10.52 -32.99 -11.58
CA ILE A 139 -9.58 -32.11 -10.90
C ILE A 139 -9.65 -32.40 -9.39
N PRO A 140 -8.51 -32.63 -8.71
CA PRO A 140 -8.52 -32.87 -7.28
C PRO A 140 -9.14 -31.70 -6.51
N THR A 141 -9.99 -31.98 -5.54
CA THR A 141 -10.57 -31.00 -4.61
C THR A 141 -10.28 -31.42 -3.18
N LEU A 142 -10.11 -30.48 -2.25
CA LEU A 142 -10.02 -30.82 -0.83
C LEU A 142 -11.27 -31.58 -0.36
N PRO A 143 -11.15 -32.49 0.63
CA PRO A 143 -12.31 -33.14 1.21
C PRO A 143 -13.34 -32.11 1.70
N TRP A 144 -14.58 -32.25 1.26
CA TRP A 144 -15.68 -31.34 1.60
C TRP A 144 -17.02 -32.07 1.65
N SER A 145 -18.07 -31.40 2.12
CA SER A 145 -19.41 -32.00 2.28
C SER A 145 -19.98 -32.58 0.97
N GLY A 146 -19.55 -32.06 -0.18
CA GLY A 146 -19.88 -32.55 -1.51
C GLY A 146 -18.76 -33.31 -2.23
N SER A 147 -17.82 -33.92 -1.50
CA SER A 147 -16.86 -34.85 -2.08
C SER A 147 -17.58 -36.00 -2.82
N GLU A 148 -17.02 -36.40 -3.96
CA GLU A 148 -17.52 -37.43 -4.90
C GLU A 148 -18.77 -37.03 -5.70
N LEU A 149 -19.22 -35.77 -5.64
CA LEU A 149 -20.32 -35.29 -6.45
C LEU A 149 -19.85 -34.95 -7.88
N LYS A 150 -20.38 -35.66 -8.87
CA LYS A 150 -20.17 -35.39 -10.30
C LYS A 150 -21.47 -35.01 -11.00
N ALA A 151 -21.41 -33.97 -11.83
CA ALA A 151 -22.53 -33.53 -12.65
C ALA A 151 -22.65 -34.34 -13.93
N GLN A 152 -23.84 -34.32 -14.54
CA GLN A 152 -24.02 -34.87 -15.87
C GLN A 152 -23.41 -33.92 -16.91
N TYR A 153 -22.49 -34.44 -17.71
CA TYR A 153 -21.87 -33.75 -18.82
C TYR A 153 -22.24 -34.45 -20.13
N SER A 154 -23.03 -33.78 -20.97
CA SER A 154 -23.49 -34.27 -22.28
C SER A 154 -23.54 -33.11 -23.28
N ASP A 155 -23.25 -33.36 -24.56
CA ASP A 155 -23.28 -32.36 -25.64
C ASP A 155 -22.51 -31.05 -25.35
N LYS A 156 -21.34 -31.15 -24.69
CA LYS A 156 -20.53 -29.99 -24.26
C LYS A 156 -21.29 -28.99 -23.37
N LYS A 157 -22.29 -29.48 -22.63
CA LYS A 157 -23.05 -28.70 -21.66
C LYS A 157 -23.02 -29.39 -20.31
N ILE A 158 -22.59 -28.66 -19.29
CA ILE A 158 -22.71 -29.10 -17.91
C ILE A 158 -24.03 -28.64 -17.32
N LYS A 159 -24.73 -29.54 -16.63
CA LYS A 159 -25.97 -29.24 -15.92
C LYS A 159 -25.89 -29.75 -14.49
N ILE A 160 -25.89 -28.84 -13.54
CA ILE A 160 -25.96 -29.14 -12.11
C ILE A 160 -27.44 -29.12 -11.73
N SER A 161 -28.02 -30.27 -11.36
CA SER A 161 -29.40 -30.32 -10.87
C SER A 161 -29.48 -29.71 -9.48
N SER A 162 -30.61 -29.08 -9.13
CA SER A 162 -30.80 -28.53 -7.78
C SER A 162 -30.70 -29.59 -6.69
N GLU A 163 -31.01 -30.86 -7.01
CA GLU A 163 -30.83 -31.98 -6.07
C GLU A 163 -29.34 -32.29 -5.85
N LEU A 164 -28.54 -32.33 -6.92
CA LEU A 164 -27.09 -32.56 -6.82
C LEU A 164 -26.40 -31.43 -6.04
N TYR A 165 -26.77 -30.18 -6.34
CA TYR A 165 -26.27 -29.01 -5.64
C TYR A 165 -26.58 -29.09 -4.13
N LYS A 166 -27.83 -29.42 -3.77
CA LYS A 166 -28.25 -29.56 -2.37
C LYS A 166 -27.47 -30.63 -1.60
N LYS A 167 -27.02 -31.70 -2.26
CA LYS A 167 -26.18 -32.74 -1.61
C LYS A 167 -24.81 -32.23 -1.16
N GLY A 168 -24.29 -31.17 -1.78
CA GLY A 168 -23.06 -30.52 -1.33
C GLY A 168 -23.26 -29.52 -0.20
N CYS A 169 -24.51 -29.13 0.08
CA CYS A 169 -24.88 -28.15 1.09
C CYS A 169 -25.18 -28.81 2.44
N VAL A 170 -25.00 -28.05 3.51
CA VAL A 170 -25.45 -28.38 4.87
C VAL A 170 -26.43 -27.30 5.33
N SER A 171 -27.62 -27.70 5.77
CA SER A 171 -28.70 -26.78 6.13
C SER A 171 -28.84 -26.60 7.64
N THR A 172 -28.47 -27.61 8.42
CA THR A 172 -28.53 -27.58 9.89
C THR A 172 -27.15 -27.75 10.52
N VAL A 173 -27.06 -27.36 11.80
CA VAL A 173 -25.84 -27.54 12.60
C VAL A 173 -25.46 -29.02 12.69
N GLU A 174 -26.45 -29.90 12.81
CA GLU A 174 -26.27 -31.35 12.94
C GLU A 174 -25.71 -31.95 11.64
N GLU A 175 -26.24 -31.56 10.47
CA GLU A 175 -25.71 -31.97 9.17
C GLU A 175 -24.28 -31.48 8.94
N GLY A 176 -24.02 -30.21 9.32
CA GLY A 176 -22.69 -29.61 9.29
C GLY A 176 -21.70 -30.36 10.17
N LEU A 177 -22.09 -30.70 11.39
CA LEU A 177 -21.23 -31.40 12.34
C LEU A 177 -20.94 -32.84 11.90
N ALA A 178 -21.93 -33.56 11.37
CA ALA A 178 -21.74 -34.89 10.80
C ALA A 178 -20.76 -34.87 9.61
N SER A 179 -20.87 -33.84 8.75
CA SER A 179 -19.93 -33.62 7.65
C SER A 179 -18.52 -33.31 8.15
N ALA A 180 -18.39 -32.45 9.17
CA ALA A 180 -17.11 -32.11 9.79
C ALA A 180 -16.43 -33.32 10.44
N GLN A 181 -17.18 -34.22 11.07
CA GLN A 181 -16.65 -35.47 11.63
C GLN A 181 -16.16 -36.43 10.55
N LYS A 182 -16.86 -36.54 9.42
CA LYS A 182 -16.44 -37.36 8.27
C LYS A 182 -15.16 -36.82 7.62
N ILE A 183 -15.05 -35.50 7.48
CA ILE A 183 -13.88 -34.81 6.90
C ILE A 183 -12.68 -34.83 7.87
N GLY A 184 -12.96 -34.75 9.17
CA GLY A 184 -11.98 -34.64 10.24
C GLY A 184 -11.56 -33.18 10.47
N PHE A 185 -11.52 -32.77 11.74
CA PHE A 185 -11.07 -31.44 12.16
C PHE A 185 -9.55 -31.23 11.94
N PRO A 186 -9.07 -29.98 11.83
CA PRO A 186 -9.85 -28.73 11.73
C PRO A 186 -10.55 -28.59 10.36
N VAL A 187 -11.70 -27.90 10.35
CA VAL A 187 -12.51 -27.66 9.13
C VAL A 187 -12.87 -26.18 8.96
N MET A 188 -13.23 -25.79 7.75
CA MET A 188 -13.78 -24.49 7.42
C MET A 188 -15.28 -24.61 7.11
N ILE A 189 -16.08 -23.78 7.77
CA ILE A 189 -17.50 -23.55 7.48
C ILE A 189 -17.56 -22.37 6.51
N LYS A 190 -18.13 -22.55 5.32
CA LYS A 190 -18.18 -21.52 4.28
C LYS A 190 -19.59 -21.35 3.71
N ALA A 191 -20.05 -20.10 3.64
CA ALA A 191 -21.18 -19.71 2.83
C ALA A 191 -20.78 -19.68 1.34
N SER A 192 -21.61 -20.23 0.46
CA SER A 192 -21.33 -20.29 -0.98
C SER A 192 -21.33 -18.91 -1.65
N GLU A 193 -22.23 -18.02 -1.21
CA GLU A 193 -22.36 -16.65 -1.73
C GLU A 193 -21.50 -15.63 -0.95
N GLY A 194 -20.62 -16.12 -0.07
CA GLY A 194 -19.70 -15.30 0.72
C GLY A 194 -18.48 -14.86 -0.08
N GLY A 195 -18.47 -13.60 -0.52
CA GLY A 195 -17.32 -12.95 -1.17
C GLY A 195 -16.36 -12.27 -0.18
N GLY A 196 -15.06 -12.23 -0.49
CA GLY A 196 -14.06 -11.44 0.24
C GLY A 196 -13.88 -11.81 1.72
N GLY A 197 -13.95 -13.10 2.07
CA GLY A 197 -13.77 -13.58 3.45
C GLY A 197 -15.05 -13.60 4.30
N LYS A 198 -16.17 -13.07 3.79
CA LYS A 198 -17.46 -13.08 4.49
C LYS A 198 -18.09 -14.46 4.54
N GLY A 199 -18.69 -14.82 5.66
CA GLY A 199 -19.35 -16.11 5.86
C GLY A 199 -18.39 -17.29 5.92
N ILE A 200 -17.17 -17.06 6.43
CA ILE A 200 -16.13 -18.09 6.58
C ILE A 200 -15.74 -18.20 8.06
N ARG A 201 -15.76 -19.41 8.63
CA ARG A 201 -15.29 -19.67 10.00
C ARG A 201 -14.43 -20.94 10.06
N LYS A 202 -13.32 -20.86 10.80
CA LYS A 202 -12.47 -22.00 11.15
C LYS A 202 -13.01 -22.65 12.40
N ALA A 203 -13.32 -23.94 12.34
CA ALA A 203 -13.68 -24.75 13.51
C ALA A 203 -12.56 -25.74 13.81
N GLU A 204 -11.98 -25.65 15.01
CA GLU A 204 -10.91 -26.57 15.46
C GLU A 204 -11.46 -27.82 16.13
N THR A 205 -12.59 -27.70 16.83
CA THR A 205 -13.19 -28.79 17.58
C THR A 205 -14.68 -28.93 17.27
N SER A 206 -15.26 -30.07 17.66
CA SER A 206 -16.71 -30.30 17.57
C SER A 206 -17.52 -29.41 18.51
N GLU A 207 -16.92 -28.93 19.60
CA GLU A 207 -17.59 -28.12 20.62
C GLU A 207 -17.83 -26.68 20.13
N ASP A 208 -16.88 -26.11 19.39
CA ASP A 208 -16.97 -24.75 18.86
C ASP A 208 -17.87 -24.65 17.61
N PHE A 209 -18.03 -25.76 16.89
CA PHE A 209 -18.68 -25.81 15.59
C PHE A 209 -20.11 -25.23 15.57
N PRO A 210 -21.02 -25.54 16.53
CA PRO A 210 -22.38 -25.02 16.52
C PRO A 210 -22.46 -23.49 16.54
N ASN A 211 -21.60 -22.84 17.33
CA ASN A 211 -21.59 -21.38 17.44
C ASN A 211 -21.04 -20.74 16.17
N LEU A 212 -19.95 -21.29 15.63
CA LEU A 212 -19.33 -20.83 14.40
C LEU A 212 -20.27 -20.99 13.19
N PHE A 213 -21.04 -22.08 13.12
CA PHE A 213 -22.02 -22.30 12.07
C PHE A 213 -23.14 -21.24 12.10
N ARG A 214 -23.68 -20.95 13.29
CA ARG A 214 -24.71 -19.90 13.45
C ARG A 214 -24.19 -18.51 13.12
N GLN A 215 -22.91 -18.23 13.40
CA GLN A 215 -22.28 -16.98 12.97
C GLN A 215 -22.26 -16.87 11.45
N VAL A 216 -21.87 -17.92 10.71
CA VAL A 216 -21.90 -17.93 9.24
C VAL A 216 -23.33 -17.69 8.71
N GLN A 217 -24.34 -18.36 9.29
CA GLN A 217 -25.75 -18.15 8.92
C GLN A 217 -26.22 -16.71 9.15
N SER A 218 -25.80 -16.10 10.26
CA SER A 218 -26.18 -14.73 10.61
C SER A 218 -25.46 -13.70 9.74
N GLU A 219 -24.21 -13.99 9.37
CA GLU A 219 -23.39 -13.11 8.53
C GLU A 219 -23.83 -13.11 7.07
N VAL A 220 -24.24 -14.27 6.54
CA VAL A 220 -24.75 -14.40 5.16
C VAL A 220 -26.11 -15.12 5.15
N PRO A 221 -27.20 -14.42 5.54
CA PRO A 221 -28.52 -15.02 5.64
C PRO A 221 -29.02 -15.54 4.29
N GLY A 222 -29.49 -16.78 4.26
CA GLY A 222 -30.06 -17.41 3.07
C GLY A 222 -29.05 -18.04 2.11
N SER A 223 -27.75 -17.81 2.29
CA SER A 223 -26.72 -18.47 1.48
C SER A 223 -26.63 -19.96 1.86
N PRO A 224 -26.49 -20.86 0.87
CA PRO A 224 -26.07 -22.23 1.12
C PRO A 224 -24.74 -22.28 1.88
N ILE A 225 -24.59 -23.24 2.80
CA ILE A 225 -23.36 -23.46 3.56
C ILE A 225 -22.79 -24.82 3.19
N PHE A 226 -21.47 -24.93 3.15
CA PHE A 226 -20.76 -26.20 2.95
C PHE A 226 -19.55 -26.27 3.89
N ILE A 227 -19.08 -27.49 4.15
CA ILE A 227 -17.95 -27.75 5.05
C ILE A 227 -16.78 -28.26 4.22
N MET A 228 -15.58 -27.72 4.40
CA MET A 228 -14.38 -28.19 3.73
C MET A 228 -13.21 -28.38 4.70
N LYS A 229 -12.28 -29.29 4.38
CA LYS A 229 -11.05 -29.49 5.13
C LYS A 229 -10.23 -28.20 5.13
N LEU A 230 -9.64 -27.85 6.28
CA LEU A 230 -8.62 -26.80 6.33
C LEU A 230 -7.29 -27.39 5.86
N ALA A 231 -6.73 -26.86 4.78
CA ALA A 231 -5.34 -27.13 4.40
C ALA A 231 -4.39 -26.37 5.33
N THR A 232 -3.40 -27.07 5.87
CA THR A 232 -2.33 -26.50 6.70
C THR A 232 -1.03 -26.44 5.91
N CYS A 233 -0.26 -25.35 6.05
CA CYS A 233 1.06 -25.18 5.43
C CYS A 233 1.06 -25.43 3.90
N ALA A 234 0.07 -24.85 3.21
CA ALA A 234 -0.03 -24.93 1.75
C ALA A 234 0.46 -23.63 1.10
N ARG A 235 0.79 -23.74 -0.18
CA ARG A 235 0.98 -22.64 -1.13
C ARG A 235 -0.34 -22.33 -1.82
N HIS A 236 -0.55 -21.06 -2.12
CA HIS A 236 -1.65 -20.61 -2.95
C HIS A 236 -1.11 -20.34 -4.35
N LEU A 237 -1.35 -21.28 -5.26
CA LEU A 237 -0.88 -21.21 -6.64
C LEU A 237 -2.04 -20.95 -7.59
N GLU A 238 -1.77 -20.28 -8.69
CA GLU A 238 -2.80 -19.89 -9.64
C GLU A 238 -2.38 -20.21 -11.06
N VAL A 239 -3.34 -20.55 -11.92
CA VAL A 239 -3.13 -20.64 -13.37
C VAL A 239 -3.92 -19.55 -14.07
N GLN A 240 -3.24 -18.72 -14.84
CA GLN A 240 -3.89 -17.73 -15.69
C GLN A 240 -4.52 -18.43 -16.89
N LEU A 241 -5.82 -18.27 -17.07
CA LEU A 241 -6.54 -18.78 -18.24
C LEU A 241 -6.85 -17.65 -19.22
N LEU A 242 -6.88 -18.01 -20.50
CA LEU A 242 -7.46 -17.22 -21.58
C LEU A 242 -8.25 -18.14 -22.51
N ALA A 243 -9.52 -17.82 -22.76
CA ALA A 243 -10.38 -18.61 -23.63
C ALA A 243 -11.10 -17.74 -24.67
N ASP A 244 -11.29 -18.27 -25.87
CA ASP A 244 -12.08 -17.62 -26.93
C ASP A 244 -13.53 -18.12 -26.98
N GLN A 245 -14.32 -17.54 -27.89
CA GLN A 245 -15.73 -17.90 -28.07
C GLN A 245 -15.94 -19.24 -28.80
N TYR A 246 -14.88 -19.89 -29.25
CA TYR A 246 -14.92 -21.08 -30.11
C TYR A 246 -14.58 -22.37 -29.33
N GLY A 247 -14.38 -22.25 -28.02
CA GLY A 247 -14.04 -23.36 -27.14
C GLY A 247 -12.54 -23.65 -27.04
N ASN A 248 -11.68 -22.78 -27.59
CA ASN A 248 -10.25 -22.85 -27.32
C ASN A 248 -9.97 -22.17 -25.98
N ALA A 249 -9.18 -22.83 -25.14
CA ALA A 249 -8.69 -22.28 -23.88
C ALA A 249 -7.23 -22.68 -23.69
N ILE A 250 -6.42 -21.77 -23.16
CA ILE A 250 -4.99 -21.95 -22.90
C ILE A 250 -4.64 -21.49 -21.48
N SER A 251 -3.55 -22.02 -20.94
CA SER A 251 -2.87 -21.45 -19.79
C SER A 251 -1.83 -20.41 -20.23
N LEU A 252 -1.59 -19.41 -19.40
CA LEU A 252 -0.54 -18.40 -19.56
C LEU A 252 0.36 -18.46 -18.32
N PHE A 253 0.97 -19.62 -18.08
CA PHE A 253 1.71 -19.92 -16.87
C PHE A 253 0.85 -19.70 -15.61
N GLY A 254 1.50 -19.44 -14.49
CA GLY A 254 0.80 -19.13 -13.26
C GLY A 254 1.55 -18.25 -12.30
N ARG A 255 0.95 -18.12 -11.12
CA ARG A 255 1.40 -17.22 -10.07
C ARG A 255 1.49 -17.96 -8.73
N ASP A 256 2.44 -17.54 -7.90
CA ASP A 256 2.46 -17.86 -6.48
C ASP A 256 1.95 -16.63 -5.71
N CYS A 257 0.80 -16.77 -5.06
CA CYS A 257 0.16 -15.75 -4.26
C CYS A 257 0.09 -16.15 -2.79
N SER A 258 1.04 -16.97 -2.32
CA SER A 258 1.02 -17.53 -0.96
C SER A 258 1.15 -16.48 0.13
N ILE A 259 1.77 -15.33 -0.14
CA ILE A 259 1.93 -14.26 0.86
C ILE A 259 0.62 -13.49 0.98
N GLN A 260 -0.18 -13.90 1.96
CA GLN A 260 -1.49 -13.36 2.24
C GLN A 260 -1.60 -12.97 3.71
N ARG A 261 -2.32 -11.89 3.99
CA ARG A 261 -2.71 -11.48 5.34
C ARG A 261 -4.22 -11.58 5.45
N ARG A 262 -4.76 -12.41 6.35
CA ARG A 262 -6.22 -12.56 6.52
C ARG A 262 -6.96 -12.72 5.18
N HIS A 263 -6.40 -13.54 4.28
CA HIS A 263 -6.89 -13.80 2.92
C HIS A 263 -6.77 -12.64 1.91
N GLN A 264 -6.03 -11.57 2.23
CA GLN A 264 -5.68 -10.51 1.30
C GLN A 264 -4.26 -10.75 0.77
N LYS A 265 -4.10 -10.87 -0.54
CA LYS A 265 -2.79 -11.04 -1.20
C LYS A 265 -1.97 -9.76 -1.07
N ILE A 266 -0.68 -9.89 -0.81
CA ILE A 266 0.23 -8.76 -0.54
C ILE A 266 1.42 -8.75 -1.51
N ILE A 267 2.05 -9.91 -1.69
CA ILE A 267 3.14 -10.13 -2.65
C ILE A 267 2.72 -11.27 -3.56
N GLU A 268 2.94 -11.09 -4.85
CA GLU A 268 2.59 -12.06 -5.90
C GLU A 268 3.78 -12.27 -6.82
N GLU A 269 4.05 -13.53 -7.18
CA GLU A 269 5.18 -13.89 -8.04
C GLU A 269 4.72 -14.63 -9.30
N ALA A 270 5.44 -14.48 -10.40
CA ALA A 270 5.25 -15.28 -11.61
C ALA A 270 6.60 -15.61 -12.27
N PRO A 271 6.85 -16.85 -12.73
CA PRO A 271 5.99 -18.04 -12.60
C PRO A 271 5.99 -18.65 -11.18
N ALA A 272 5.18 -19.70 -10.95
CA ALA A 272 5.15 -20.46 -9.71
C ALA A 272 6.34 -21.43 -9.60
N VAL A 273 7.47 -20.98 -9.06
CA VAL A 273 8.74 -21.73 -9.02
C VAL A 273 8.76 -22.88 -8.00
N ILE A 274 7.89 -22.85 -6.98
CA ILE A 274 7.88 -23.85 -5.90
C ILE A 274 7.35 -25.22 -6.34
N ALA A 275 6.48 -25.26 -7.34
CA ALA A 275 5.92 -26.49 -7.86
C ALA A 275 6.89 -27.16 -8.85
N GLN A 276 6.97 -28.50 -8.81
CA GLN A 276 7.71 -29.22 -9.83
C GLN A 276 7.03 -29.05 -11.20
N GLN A 277 7.85 -28.99 -12.25
CA GLN A 277 7.40 -28.71 -13.62
C GLN A 277 6.27 -29.65 -14.08
N ASP A 278 6.41 -30.96 -13.88
CA ASP A 278 5.42 -31.95 -14.31
C ASP A 278 4.07 -31.80 -13.59
N ILE A 279 4.12 -31.44 -12.30
CA ILE A 279 2.93 -31.20 -11.48
C ILE A 279 2.24 -29.92 -11.94
N PHE A 280 3.00 -28.86 -12.17
CA PHE A 280 2.47 -27.59 -12.63
C PHE A 280 1.83 -27.70 -14.03
N GLU A 281 2.43 -28.50 -14.92
CA GLU A 281 1.84 -28.80 -16.22
C GLU A 281 0.51 -29.55 -16.12
N ASP A 282 0.34 -30.42 -15.13
CA ASP A 282 -0.94 -31.05 -14.85
C ASP A 282 -1.96 -30.03 -14.31
N MET A 283 -1.56 -29.11 -13.43
CA MET A 283 -2.40 -28.01 -12.97
C MET A 283 -2.88 -27.11 -14.13
N GLU A 284 -2.00 -26.82 -15.08
CA GLU A 284 -2.34 -26.06 -16.30
C GLU A 284 -3.36 -26.80 -17.15
N LYS A 285 -3.13 -28.09 -17.42
CA LYS A 285 -4.06 -28.93 -18.19
C LYS A 285 -5.41 -29.05 -17.47
N ALA A 286 -5.41 -29.21 -16.15
CA ALA A 286 -6.62 -29.26 -15.34
C ALA A 286 -7.42 -27.95 -15.47
N ALA A 287 -6.76 -26.80 -15.38
CA ALA A 287 -7.41 -25.50 -15.53
C ALA A 287 -8.00 -25.31 -16.93
N VAL A 288 -7.28 -25.73 -17.98
CA VAL A 288 -7.77 -25.69 -19.36
C VAL A 288 -8.96 -26.63 -19.58
N ARG A 289 -8.94 -27.85 -19.03
CA ARG A 289 -10.09 -28.78 -19.07
C ARG A 289 -11.32 -28.16 -18.42
N LEU A 290 -11.17 -27.52 -17.26
CA LEU A 290 -12.25 -26.85 -16.56
C LEU A 290 -12.88 -25.73 -17.42
N ALA A 291 -12.04 -24.87 -17.99
CA ALA A 291 -12.47 -23.76 -18.85
C ALA A 291 -13.20 -24.25 -20.11
N LYS A 292 -12.68 -25.29 -20.79
CA LYS A 292 -13.31 -25.90 -21.96
C LYS A 292 -14.68 -26.51 -21.59
N MET A 293 -14.79 -27.18 -20.43
CA MET A 293 -16.01 -27.86 -19.99
C MET A 293 -17.19 -26.91 -19.73
N VAL A 294 -16.93 -25.74 -19.15
CA VAL A 294 -17.97 -24.74 -18.83
C VAL A 294 -18.23 -23.74 -19.95
N GLY A 295 -17.50 -23.82 -21.06
CA GLY A 295 -17.57 -22.83 -22.14
C GLY A 295 -17.12 -21.45 -21.68
N TYR A 296 -16.01 -21.38 -20.94
CA TYR A 296 -15.45 -20.12 -20.44
C TYR A 296 -14.97 -19.25 -21.60
N VAL A 297 -15.00 -17.92 -21.42
CA VAL A 297 -14.57 -16.92 -22.41
C VAL A 297 -13.85 -15.79 -21.68
N SER A 298 -12.87 -15.16 -22.35
CA SER A 298 -12.03 -14.09 -21.81
C SER A 298 -10.98 -14.61 -20.82
N ALA A 299 -10.41 -13.72 -20.02
CA ALA A 299 -9.45 -14.05 -18.97
C ALA A 299 -10.16 -14.63 -17.74
N GLY A 300 -9.53 -15.60 -17.09
CA GLY A 300 -9.96 -16.17 -15.82
C GLY A 300 -8.77 -16.68 -15.02
N THR A 301 -8.97 -17.06 -13.78
CA THR A 301 -7.90 -17.64 -12.97
C THR A 301 -8.43 -18.83 -12.21
N VAL A 302 -7.77 -19.97 -12.34
CA VAL A 302 -8.02 -21.12 -11.46
C VAL A 302 -7.03 -21.04 -10.31
N GLU A 303 -7.54 -21.07 -9.10
CA GLU A 303 -6.76 -21.06 -7.86
C GLU A 303 -6.66 -22.48 -7.31
N TYR A 304 -5.46 -22.83 -6.85
CA TYR A 304 -5.11 -24.12 -6.28
C TYR A 304 -4.41 -23.93 -4.94
N LEU A 305 -4.62 -24.89 -4.05
CA LEU A 305 -3.78 -25.09 -2.86
C LEU A 305 -2.79 -26.20 -3.18
N TYR A 306 -1.49 -25.92 -3.03
CA TYR A 306 -0.40 -26.86 -3.27
C TYR A 306 0.31 -27.17 -1.95
N ASP A 307 0.34 -28.42 -1.53
CA ASP A 307 0.94 -28.81 -0.26
C ASP A 307 2.43 -29.17 -0.39
N THR A 308 3.08 -29.41 0.76
CA THR A 308 4.49 -29.78 0.84
C THR A 308 4.79 -31.19 0.31
N GLU A 309 3.77 -32.05 0.17
CA GLU A 309 3.91 -33.41 -0.36
C GLU A 309 3.84 -33.44 -1.89
N GLY A 310 3.51 -32.30 -2.52
CA GLY A 310 3.42 -32.15 -3.97
C GLY A 310 2.01 -32.40 -4.52
N PHE A 311 0.99 -32.51 -3.67
CA PHE A 311 -0.40 -32.58 -4.14
C PHE A 311 -0.98 -31.18 -4.28
N TYR A 312 -1.81 -31.00 -5.30
CA TYR A 312 -2.57 -29.78 -5.49
C TYR A 312 -4.07 -30.06 -5.43
N TYR A 313 -4.83 -29.07 -4.99
CA TYR A 313 -6.28 -29.15 -4.84
C TYR A 313 -6.92 -27.86 -5.35
N PHE A 314 -7.94 -27.99 -6.18
CA PHE A 314 -8.76 -26.88 -6.68
C PHE A 314 -9.41 -26.12 -5.52
N LEU A 315 -9.28 -24.81 -5.54
CA LEU A 315 -9.90 -23.90 -4.58
C LEU A 315 -11.13 -23.24 -5.21
N GLU A 316 -10.94 -22.50 -6.29
CA GLU A 316 -12.01 -21.82 -7.04
C GLU A 316 -11.53 -21.40 -8.44
N LEU A 317 -12.47 -20.97 -9.29
CA LEU A 317 -12.16 -20.27 -10.54
C LEU A 317 -12.76 -18.88 -10.47
N ASN A 318 -11.90 -17.87 -10.39
CA ASN A 318 -12.31 -16.48 -10.35
C ASN A 318 -12.67 -15.98 -11.76
N PRO A 319 -13.96 -15.67 -12.04
CA PRO A 319 -14.47 -15.46 -13.40
C PRO A 319 -14.18 -14.04 -13.93
N ARG A 320 -12.95 -13.55 -13.71
CA ARG A 320 -12.52 -12.18 -13.98
C ARG A 320 -11.01 -12.09 -14.22
N LEU A 321 -10.56 -10.92 -14.67
CA LEU A 321 -9.14 -10.57 -14.63
C LEU A 321 -8.75 -10.25 -13.18
N GLN A 322 -7.61 -10.76 -12.72
CA GLN A 322 -7.08 -10.44 -11.40
C GLN A 322 -6.22 -9.16 -11.39
N VAL A 323 -6.00 -8.56 -10.22
CA VAL A 323 -5.25 -7.29 -10.13
C VAL A 323 -3.74 -7.48 -10.38
N GLU A 324 -3.24 -8.65 -10.03
CA GLU A 324 -1.87 -9.15 -10.19
C GLU A 324 -1.57 -9.73 -11.59
N HIS A 325 -2.51 -9.64 -12.53
CA HIS A 325 -2.31 -10.07 -13.92
C HIS A 325 -1.05 -9.53 -14.61
N PRO A 326 -0.51 -8.32 -14.31
CA PRO A 326 0.70 -7.84 -14.97
C PRO A 326 1.94 -8.69 -14.65
N CYS A 327 1.95 -9.47 -13.57
CA CYS A 327 2.98 -10.49 -13.33
C CYS A 327 3.03 -11.48 -14.49
N THR A 328 1.85 -12.02 -14.84
CA THR A 328 1.70 -12.93 -15.98
C THR A 328 1.98 -12.24 -17.31
N GLU A 329 1.51 -11.00 -17.51
CA GLU A 329 1.78 -10.25 -18.76
C GLU A 329 3.28 -10.12 -19.02
N MET A 330 4.08 -9.84 -17.99
CA MET A 330 5.53 -9.62 -18.14
C MET A 330 6.30 -10.92 -18.44
N VAL A 331 5.90 -12.06 -17.87
CA VAL A 331 6.56 -13.35 -18.16
C VAL A 331 6.06 -14.02 -19.45
N SER A 332 4.91 -13.59 -19.98
CA SER A 332 4.33 -14.12 -21.23
C SER A 332 4.41 -13.17 -22.43
N ASP A 333 4.72 -11.90 -22.20
CA ASP A 333 4.58 -10.81 -23.16
C ASP A 333 3.17 -10.72 -23.79
N VAL A 334 2.14 -11.08 -23.02
CA VAL A 334 0.73 -11.01 -23.44
C VAL A 334 0.04 -9.85 -22.77
N ASN A 335 -0.53 -8.93 -23.57
CA ASN A 335 -1.40 -7.87 -23.06
C ASN A 335 -2.79 -8.44 -22.78
N LEU A 336 -3.08 -8.71 -21.50
CA LEU A 336 -4.29 -9.39 -21.09
C LEU A 336 -5.56 -8.56 -21.34
N PRO A 337 -5.65 -7.26 -20.94
CA PRO A 337 -6.83 -6.45 -21.26
C PRO A 337 -7.10 -6.31 -22.77
N ALA A 338 -6.06 -6.19 -23.59
CA ALA A 338 -6.22 -6.16 -25.06
C ALA A 338 -6.66 -7.52 -25.61
N SER A 339 -6.15 -8.62 -25.04
CA SER A 339 -6.58 -9.98 -25.40
C SER A 339 -8.06 -10.21 -25.04
N GLN A 340 -8.51 -9.76 -23.86
CA GLN A 340 -9.92 -9.79 -23.48
C GLN A 340 -10.79 -9.03 -24.49
N LEU A 341 -10.37 -7.83 -24.91
CA LEU A 341 -11.09 -7.02 -25.89
C LEU A 341 -11.20 -7.74 -27.24
N GLN A 342 -10.10 -8.32 -27.74
CA GLN A 342 -10.08 -9.05 -29.02
C GLN A 342 -10.98 -10.30 -28.97
N VAL A 343 -10.94 -11.06 -27.86
CA VAL A 343 -11.85 -12.18 -27.62
C VAL A 343 -13.31 -11.71 -27.62
N ALA A 344 -13.62 -10.59 -26.96
CA ALA A 344 -14.97 -10.04 -26.94
C ALA A 344 -15.45 -9.57 -28.33
N MET A 345 -14.52 -9.16 -29.21
CA MET A 345 -14.81 -8.88 -30.62
C MET A 345 -15.06 -10.14 -31.47
N GLY A 346 -14.83 -11.33 -30.93
CA GLY A 346 -14.96 -12.61 -31.62
C GLY A 346 -13.68 -13.08 -32.33
N LEU A 347 -12.50 -12.54 -31.99
CA LEU A 347 -11.25 -13.09 -32.53
C LEU A 347 -10.92 -14.42 -31.83
N PRO A 348 -10.57 -15.47 -32.58
CA PRO A 348 -10.09 -16.72 -31.99
C PRO A 348 -8.66 -16.55 -31.47
N LEU A 349 -8.25 -17.38 -30.49
CA LEU A 349 -6.96 -17.23 -29.81
C LEU A 349 -5.77 -17.23 -30.77
N HIS A 350 -5.79 -18.10 -31.80
CA HIS A 350 -4.71 -18.21 -32.77
C HIS A 350 -4.56 -16.98 -33.69
N ARG A 351 -5.44 -15.97 -33.59
CA ARG A 351 -5.37 -14.70 -34.32
C ARG A 351 -4.94 -13.52 -33.45
N ILE A 352 -4.81 -13.73 -32.14
CA ILE A 352 -4.32 -12.71 -31.21
C ILE A 352 -2.79 -12.66 -31.34
N LYS A 353 -2.27 -11.49 -31.74
CA LYS A 353 -0.84 -11.27 -32.02
C LYS A 353 0.07 -11.84 -30.91
N ASP A 354 -0.18 -11.43 -29.67
CA ASP A 354 0.67 -11.77 -28.53
C ASP A 354 0.68 -13.30 -28.28
N ILE A 355 -0.48 -13.96 -28.43
CA ILE A 355 -0.58 -15.42 -28.31
C ILE A 355 0.21 -16.11 -29.43
N ARG A 356 0.16 -15.60 -30.67
CA ARG A 356 0.96 -16.19 -31.76
C ARG A 356 2.45 -16.11 -31.46
N VAL A 357 2.92 -14.97 -30.98
CA VAL A 357 4.34 -14.77 -30.61
C VAL A 357 4.75 -15.68 -29.46
N LEU A 358 3.90 -15.81 -28.42
CA LEU A 358 4.14 -16.71 -27.29
C LEU A 358 4.34 -18.17 -27.73
N TYR A 359 3.63 -18.60 -28.76
CA TYR A 359 3.72 -19.95 -29.33
C TYR A 359 4.74 -20.08 -30.49
N GLY A 360 5.58 -19.06 -30.72
CA GLY A 360 6.63 -19.09 -31.74
C GLY A 360 6.14 -18.96 -33.20
N GLU A 361 4.91 -18.52 -33.41
CA GLU A 361 4.29 -18.35 -34.72
C GLU A 361 4.39 -16.90 -35.22
N SER A 362 4.32 -16.70 -36.53
CA SER A 362 4.38 -15.35 -37.12
C SER A 362 3.23 -14.47 -36.61
N PRO A 363 3.48 -13.25 -36.10
CA PRO A 363 2.46 -12.38 -35.49
C PRO A 363 1.32 -11.98 -36.45
N TRP A 364 1.56 -12.04 -37.76
CA TRP A 364 0.62 -11.63 -38.81
C TRP A 364 0.02 -12.79 -39.59
N GLY A 365 0.38 -14.03 -39.23
CA GLY A 365 -0.19 -15.23 -39.86
C GLY A 365 -1.62 -15.51 -39.43
N ASP A 366 -2.29 -16.38 -40.18
CA ASP A 366 -3.63 -16.88 -39.89
C ASP A 366 -3.68 -18.40 -39.67
N SER A 367 -2.51 -19.06 -39.67
CA SER A 367 -2.39 -20.49 -39.36
C SER A 367 -3.08 -20.82 -38.05
N VAL A 368 -3.83 -21.93 -38.05
CA VAL A 368 -4.43 -22.47 -36.82
C VAL A 368 -3.31 -23.04 -35.97
N ILE A 369 -3.33 -22.74 -34.67
CA ILE A 369 -2.38 -23.25 -33.69
C ILE A 369 -3.07 -24.38 -32.94
N ASP A 370 -2.45 -25.56 -32.91
CA ASP A 370 -2.83 -26.62 -31.99
C ASP A 370 -2.23 -26.30 -30.62
N PHE A 371 -3.08 -25.84 -29.70
CA PHE A 371 -2.66 -25.48 -28.34
C PHE A 371 -2.45 -26.69 -27.44
N ASP A 372 -3.04 -27.83 -27.77
CA ASP A 372 -2.87 -29.07 -26.99
C ASP A 372 -1.54 -29.76 -27.36
N GLN A 373 -1.07 -29.57 -28.61
CA GLN A 373 0.24 -30.05 -29.10
C GLN A 373 0.99 -28.96 -29.91
N PRO A 374 1.48 -27.90 -29.25
CA PRO A 374 2.14 -26.81 -29.96
C PRO A 374 3.51 -27.23 -30.49
N ARG A 375 3.91 -26.66 -31.63
CA ARG A 375 5.26 -26.87 -32.22
C ARG A 375 6.37 -26.41 -31.28
N GLN A 376 6.14 -25.28 -30.62
CA GLN A 376 7.00 -24.74 -29.60
C GLN A 376 6.16 -24.52 -28.34
N LYS A 377 6.56 -25.17 -27.25
CA LYS A 377 5.91 -24.98 -25.96
C LYS A 377 6.29 -23.60 -25.40
N PRO A 378 5.32 -22.79 -24.95
CA PRO A 378 5.60 -21.53 -24.26
C PRO A 378 6.53 -21.74 -23.05
N GLN A 379 7.47 -20.82 -22.86
CA GLN A 379 8.37 -20.79 -21.69
C GLN A 379 8.27 -19.41 -21.04
N PRO A 380 8.26 -19.33 -19.70
CA PRO A 380 8.21 -18.04 -19.01
C PRO A 380 9.48 -17.24 -19.28
N TRP A 381 9.32 -15.96 -19.56
CA TRP A 381 10.44 -15.04 -19.80
C TRP A 381 10.83 -14.30 -18.53
N GLY A 382 11.83 -14.85 -17.84
CA GLY A 382 12.31 -14.32 -16.55
C GLY A 382 11.34 -14.59 -15.41
N HIS A 383 11.42 -13.77 -14.37
CA HIS A 383 10.60 -13.84 -13.16
C HIS A 383 10.10 -12.45 -12.79
N VAL A 384 8.93 -12.38 -12.19
CA VAL A 384 8.30 -11.13 -11.74
C VAL A 384 7.87 -11.29 -10.30
N ILE A 385 8.22 -10.30 -9.48
CA ILE A 385 7.68 -10.14 -8.13
C ILE A 385 6.93 -8.82 -8.09
N ALA A 386 5.69 -8.87 -7.63
CA ALA A 386 4.86 -7.71 -7.44
C ALA A 386 4.55 -7.50 -5.95
N ALA A 387 4.32 -6.23 -5.61
CA ALA A 387 3.93 -5.83 -4.27
C ALA A 387 2.76 -4.85 -4.32
N ARG A 388 1.72 -5.13 -3.53
CA ARG A 388 0.58 -4.23 -3.35
C ARG A 388 0.92 -3.12 -2.38
N ILE A 389 0.75 -1.88 -2.82
CA ILE A 389 0.94 -0.71 -1.98
C ILE A 389 -0.43 -0.26 -1.45
N THR A 390 -0.62 -0.41 -0.14
CA THR A 390 -1.89 -0.11 0.54
C THR A 390 -1.75 1.05 1.53
N SER A 391 -2.86 1.72 1.84
CA SER A 391 -2.96 2.79 2.84
C SER A 391 -3.21 2.28 4.26
N GLU A 392 -2.65 1.10 4.56
CA GLU A 392 -2.82 0.40 5.83
C GLU A 392 -1.62 0.65 6.75
N ASN A 393 -1.88 0.69 8.06
CA ASN A 393 -0.85 0.90 9.08
C ASN A 393 -0.43 -0.43 9.74
N PRO A 394 0.76 -1.00 9.43
CA PRO A 394 1.23 -2.24 10.06
C PRO A 394 1.27 -2.18 11.60
N ASP A 395 1.66 -1.02 12.17
CA ASP A 395 1.80 -0.83 13.62
C ASP A 395 0.46 -0.93 14.37
N GLU A 396 -0.65 -0.62 13.70
CA GLU A 396 -2.00 -0.63 14.28
C GLU A 396 -2.84 -1.82 13.80
N GLY A 397 -2.17 -2.92 13.44
CA GLY A 397 -2.82 -4.15 13.00
C GLY A 397 -3.41 -4.03 11.60
N PHE A 398 -2.76 -3.25 10.73
CA PHE A 398 -3.13 -3.00 9.33
C PHE A 398 -4.50 -2.34 9.14
N LYS A 399 -4.86 -1.42 10.03
CA LYS A 399 -6.06 -0.60 9.84
C LYS A 399 -5.89 0.29 8.60
N PRO A 400 -6.87 0.30 7.68
CA PRO A 400 -6.84 1.18 6.52
C PRO A 400 -7.13 2.62 6.93
N SER A 401 -6.50 3.57 6.24
CA SER A 401 -6.67 5.00 6.49
C SER A 401 -6.90 5.76 5.18
N SER A 402 -7.71 6.81 5.28
CA SER A 402 -8.07 7.71 4.18
C SER A 402 -7.35 9.06 4.31
N GLY A 403 -7.36 9.85 3.25
CA GLY A 403 -6.82 11.21 3.24
C GLY A 403 -6.02 11.55 1.98
N THR A 404 -5.37 12.70 1.99
CA THR A 404 -4.71 13.29 0.83
C THR A 404 -3.28 12.78 0.64
N VAL A 405 -2.85 12.78 -0.62
CA VAL A 405 -1.47 12.50 -1.04
C VAL A 405 -0.78 13.81 -1.34
N GLN A 406 0.26 14.11 -0.56
CA GLN A 406 1.09 15.30 -0.71
C GLN A 406 2.16 15.07 -1.76
N GLU A 407 2.84 13.93 -1.68
CA GLU A 407 3.85 13.51 -2.65
C GLU A 407 3.70 12.03 -2.96
N LEU A 408 3.84 11.71 -4.23
CA LEU A 408 4.05 10.36 -4.71
C LEU A 408 5.13 10.41 -5.77
N ASN A 409 6.31 9.91 -5.42
CA ASN A 409 7.44 9.83 -6.32
C ASN A 409 7.93 8.39 -6.38
N PHE A 410 7.63 7.74 -7.51
CA PHE A 410 8.09 6.40 -7.81
C PHE A 410 9.17 6.45 -8.90
N ARG A 411 10.39 6.02 -8.56
CA ARG A 411 11.51 5.99 -9.48
C ARG A 411 11.47 4.71 -10.30
N SER A 412 10.87 4.77 -11.48
CA SER A 412 10.85 3.64 -12.40
C SER A 412 12.25 3.32 -12.91
N SER A 413 12.57 2.04 -13.01
CA SER A 413 13.77 1.54 -13.67
C SER A 413 13.40 0.74 -14.93
N LYS A 414 14.39 0.22 -15.65
CA LYS A 414 14.13 -0.64 -16.83
C LYS A 414 13.32 -1.89 -16.46
N ASN A 415 13.59 -2.44 -15.27
CA ASN A 415 13.05 -3.72 -14.83
C ASN A 415 11.92 -3.56 -13.80
N VAL A 416 11.79 -2.39 -13.18
CA VAL A 416 10.77 -2.12 -12.16
C VAL A 416 9.89 -0.97 -12.60
N TRP A 417 8.59 -1.23 -12.61
CA TRP A 417 7.59 -0.22 -12.89
C TRP A 417 6.42 -0.37 -11.92
N GLY A 418 5.61 0.67 -11.81
CA GLY A 418 4.46 0.68 -10.92
C GLY A 418 3.43 1.65 -11.44
N TYR A 419 2.20 1.48 -10.96
CA TYR A 419 1.14 2.42 -11.26
C TYR A 419 0.25 2.60 -10.04
N PHE A 420 -0.33 3.80 -9.96
CA PHE A 420 -1.10 4.26 -8.81
C PHE A 420 -2.44 4.83 -9.29
N SER A 421 -3.49 4.69 -8.48
CA SER A 421 -4.82 5.25 -8.75
C SER A 421 -4.93 6.74 -8.42
N VAL A 422 -3.98 7.24 -7.62
CA VAL A 422 -3.90 8.61 -7.11
C VAL A 422 -2.61 9.28 -7.57
N ALA A 423 -2.66 10.58 -7.81
CA ALA A 423 -1.51 11.42 -8.16
C ALA A 423 -1.15 12.35 -6.99
N ALA A 424 -0.03 13.09 -7.11
CA ALA A 424 0.27 14.20 -6.20
C ALA A 424 -0.89 15.21 -6.25
N SER A 425 -1.41 15.63 -5.08
CA SER A 425 -2.67 16.39 -4.87
C SER A 425 -3.99 15.61 -4.98
N GLY A 426 -3.96 14.30 -5.17
CA GLY A 426 -5.13 13.43 -5.05
C GLY A 426 -5.38 12.99 -3.59
N GLY A 427 -6.26 12.01 -3.42
CA GLY A 427 -6.49 11.40 -2.12
C GLY A 427 -7.24 10.08 -2.19
N LEU A 428 -7.36 9.43 -1.04
CA LEU A 428 -8.18 8.25 -0.84
C LEU A 428 -9.37 8.64 0.02
N HIS A 429 -10.58 8.31 -0.45
CA HIS A 429 -11.83 8.55 0.27
C HIS A 429 -12.33 7.25 0.91
N GLU A 430 -13.33 7.32 1.77
CA GLU A 430 -13.82 6.19 2.58
C GLU A 430 -14.45 5.04 1.76
N PHE A 431 -14.75 5.24 0.49
CA PHE A 431 -15.33 4.18 -0.36
C PHE A 431 -14.32 3.59 -1.35
N ALA A 432 -13.10 4.12 -1.39
CA ALA A 432 -12.00 3.62 -2.21
C ALA A 432 -11.40 2.34 -1.62
N ASP A 433 -10.69 1.59 -2.46
CA ASP A 433 -9.85 0.48 -2.01
C ASP A 433 -8.64 1.02 -1.22
N SER A 434 -8.19 0.29 -0.20
CA SER A 434 -6.94 0.63 0.50
C SER A 434 -5.73 0.44 -0.40
N GLN A 435 -5.80 -0.45 -1.39
CA GLN A 435 -4.78 -0.57 -2.43
C GLN A 435 -4.89 0.59 -3.42
N PHE A 436 -3.90 1.47 -3.38
CA PHE A 436 -3.79 2.62 -4.29
C PHE A 436 -2.59 2.53 -5.22
N GLY A 437 -1.69 1.57 -5.01
CA GLY A 437 -0.55 1.30 -5.88
C GLY A 437 -0.27 -0.18 -6.08
N HIS A 438 0.41 -0.49 -7.18
CA HIS A 438 0.93 -1.83 -7.44
C HIS A 438 2.28 -1.70 -8.17
N CYS A 439 3.32 -2.26 -7.57
CA CYS A 439 4.68 -2.28 -8.10
C CYS A 439 5.00 -3.67 -8.67
N PHE A 440 5.68 -3.71 -9.81
CA PHE A 440 6.08 -4.93 -10.50
C PHE A 440 7.57 -4.86 -10.83
N SER A 441 8.31 -5.87 -10.41
CA SER A 441 9.74 -5.99 -10.64
C SER A 441 10.03 -7.26 -11.42
N TRP A 442 10.64 -7.10 -12.59
CA TRP A 442 11.13 -8.19 -13.41
C TRP A 442 12.61 -8.45 -13.18
N GLY A 443 13.03 -9.69 -13.38
CA GLY A 443 14.43 -10.11 -13.40
C GLY A 443 14.60 -11.38 -14.23
N GLU A 444 15.85 -11.72 -14.57
CA GLU A 444 16.13 -12.98 -15.27
C GLU A 444 15.83 -14.21 -14.41
N ASN A 445 15.85 -14.04 -13.09
CA ASN A 445 15.50 -15.04 -12.08
C ASN A 445 14.81 -14.37 -10.88
N ARG A 446 14.30 -15.19 -9.97
CA ARG A 446 13.58 -14.75 -8.77
C ARG A 446 14.37 -13.78 -7.89
N GLU A 447 15.64 -14.09 -7.61
CA GLU A 447 16.48 -13.24 -6.74
C GLU A 447 16.73 -11.87 -7.37
N GLN A 448 17.02 -11.81 -8.67
CA GLN A 448 17.18 -10.51 -9.35
C GLN A 448 15.90 -9.68 -9.30
N ALA A 449 14.73 -10.31 -9.49
CA ALA A 449 13.44 -9.62 -9.39
C ALA A 449 13.19 -9.11 -7.95
N ARG A 450 13.56 -9.89 -6.92
CA ARG A 450 13.48 -9.50 -5.51
C ARG A 450 14.36 -8.30 -5.19
N GLU A 451 15.65 -8.36 -5.53
CA GLU A 451 16.61 -7.29 -5.28
C GLU A 451 16.20 -5.99 -5.97
N ASN A 452 15.78 -6.08 -7.24
CA ASN A 452 15.27 -4.95 -7.99
C ASN A 452 14.05 -4.32 -7.30
N LEU A 453 13.13 -5.13 -6.76
CA LEU A 453 11.94 -4.64 -6.06
C LEU A 453 12.31 -3.95 -4.75
N VAL A 454 13.21 -4.54 -3.96
CA VAL A 454 13.69 -3.95 -2.69
C VAL A 454 14.30 -2.58 -2.92
N VAL A 455 15.17 -2.44 -3.94
CA VAL A 455 15.78 -1.14 -4.28
C VAL A 455 14.70 -0.13 -4.68
N ALA A 456 13.75 -0.52 -5.54
CA ALA A 456 12.69 0.38 -5.97
C ALA A 456 11.74 0.80 -4.84
N LEU A 457 11.44 -0.09 -3.88
CA LEU A 457 10.64 0.23 -2.70
C LEU A 457 11.41 1.14 -1.73
N LYS A 458 12.74 0.98 -1.59
CA LYS A 458 13.60 1.92 -0.85
C LYS A 458 13.71 3.28 -1.55
N GLU A 459 13.47 3.36 -2.84
CA GLU A 459 13.46 4.66 -3.55
C GLU A 459 12.05 5.27 -3.69
N LEU A 460 11.01 4.53 -3.31
CA LEU A 460 9.62 4.96 -3.37
C LEU A 460 9.32 5.92 -2.22
N SER A 461 9.04 7.17 -2.58
CA SER A 461 8.61 8.18 -1.61
C SER A 461 7.11 8.43 -1.74
N ILE A 462 6.37 8.11 -0.68
CA ILE A 462 4.94 8.39 -0.58
C ILE A 462 4.71 9.19 0.71
N ARG A 463 4.31 10.46 0.57
CA ARG A 463 3.92 11.32 1.67
C ARG A 463 2.44 11.63 1.59
N GLY A 464 1.71 11.33 2.66
CA GLY A 464 0.28 11.56 2.74
C GLY A 464 -0.26 11.53 4.17
N ASP A 465 -1.57 11.71 4.25
CA ASP A 465 -2.35 11.64 5.49
C ASP A 465 -2.33 10.24 6.11
N PHE A 466 -2.39 9.24 5.25
CA PHE A 466 -2.32 7.83 5.61
C PHE A 466 -0.89 7.30 5.73
N ARG A 467 -0.74 6.15 6.38
CA ARG A 467 0.48 5.35 6.37
C ARG A 467 0.45 4.33 5.23
N THR A 468 1.60 3.77 4.91
CA THR A 468 1.75 2.77 3.85
C THR A 468 2.45 1.52 4.34
N THR A 469 2.27 0.42 3.63
CA THR A 469 2.90 -0.87 3.91
C THR A 469 4.33 -1.03 3.38
N VAL A 470 4.89 -0.01 2.70
CA VAL A 470 6.19 -0.07 2.00
C VAL A 470 7.33 -0.53 2.91
N GLU A 471 7.46 0.05 4.11
CA GLU A 471 8.51 -0.32 5.07
C GLU A 471 8.43 -1.81 5.45
N TYR A 472 7.21 -2.29 5.72
CA TYR A 472 6.97 -3.68 6.08
C TYR A 472 7.24 -4.62 4.90
N LEU A 473 6.85 -4.23 3.68
CA LEU A 473 7.14 -4.99 2.46
C LEU A 473 8.64 -5.18 2.24
N ILE A 474 9.45 -4.14 2.48
CA ILE A 474 10.92 -4.23 2.40
C ILE A 474 11.43 -5.28 3.38
N THR A 475 10.99 -5.22 4.64
CA THR A 475 11.37 -6.20 5.67
C THR A 475 11.00 -7.63 5.24
N LEU A 476 9.77 -7.85 4.74
CA LEU A 476 9.34 -9.19 4.29
C LEU A 476 10.24 -9.73 3.16
N LEU A 477 10.57 -8.90 2.16
CA LEU A 477 11.42 -9.28 1.03
C LEU A 477 12.89 -9.52 1.41
N GLU A 478 13.32 -9.05 2.58
CA GLU A 478 14.68 -9.24 3.11
C GLU A 478 14.77 -10.42 4.10
N THR A 479 13.65 -11.02 4.51
CA THR A 479 13.67 -12.22 5.38
C THR A 479 14.33 -13.43 4.71
N GLU A 480 15.03 -14.24 5.52
CA GLU A 480 15.64 -15.50 5.05
C GLU A 480 14.58 -16.48 4.51
N SER A 481 13.42 -16.58 5.15
CA SER A 481 12.33 -17.46 4.69
C SER A 481 11.82 -17.08 3.30
N PHE A 482 11.76 -15.78 2.98
CA PHE A 482 11.38 -15.33 1.64
C PHE A 482 12.47 -15.64 0.61
N GLN A 483 13.74 -15.41 0.95
CA GLN A 483 14.88 -15.68 0.06
C GLN A 483 15.00 -17.18 -0.26
N LEU A 484 14.89 -18.04 0.75
CA LEU A 484 14.95 -19.50 0.60
C LEU A 484 13.65 -20.10 0.03
N ASN A 485 12.62 -19.27 -0.21
CA ASN A 485 11.31 -19.69 -0.68
C ASN A 485 10.68 -20.78 0.22
N THR A 486 10.75 -20.62 1.54
CA THR A 486 10.20 -21.55 2.56
C THR A 486 8.97 -20.96 3.27
N ILE A 487 8.14 -20.24 2.53
CA ILE A 487 6.92 -19.58 3.01
C ILE A 487 5.68 -20.47 2.83
N ASP A 488 4.56 -20.10 3.45
CA ASP A 488 3.25 -20.70 3.24
C ASP A 488 2.14 -19.65 3.44
N THR A 489 0.88 -20.02 3.27
CA THR A 489 -0.26 -19.08 3.45
C THR A 489 -0.44 -18.53 4.87
N GLN A 490 0.18 -19.11 5.88
CA GLN A 490 0.08 -18.69 7.29
C GLN A 490 1.28 -17.85 7.73
N TRP A 491 2.39 -17.92 7.00
CA TRP A 491 3.66 -17.26 7.32
C TRP A 491 3.50 -15.80 7.74
N LEU A 492 2.75 -15.02 6.95
CA LEU A 492 2.57 -13.60 7.24
C LEU A 492 1.69 -13.35 8.47
N ASP A 493 0.63 -14.14 8.66
CA ASP A 493 -0.23 -14.02 9.83
C ASP A 493 0.54 -14.39 11.13
N ILE A 494 1.50 -15.33 11.05
CA ILE A 494 2.41 -15.68 12.16
C ILE A 494 3.35 -14.51 12.48
N LEU A 495 4.00 -13.91 11.47
CA LEU A 495 4.89 -12.76 11.69
C LEU A 495 4.18 -11.57 12.33
N ILE A 496 2.90 -11.36 11.98
CA ILE A 496 2.07 -10.31 12.58
C ILE A 496 1.72 -10.65 14.02
N ALA A 497 1.41 -11.91 14.32
CA ALA A 497 1.15 -12.38 15.69
C ALA A 497 2.39 -12.25 16.60
N GLU A 498 3.58 -12.49 16.04
CA GLU A 498 4.88 -12.29 16.70
C GLU A 498 5.28 -10.81 16.83
N LYS A 499 4.49 -9.89 16.25
CA LYS A 499 4.75 -8.44 16.25
C LYS A 499 6.11 -8.07 15.68
N VAL A 500 6.52 -8.74 14.61
CA VAL A 500 7.74 -8.38 13.88
C VAL A 500 7.59 -6.94 13.37
N GLN A 501 8.43 -6.03 13.84
CA GLN A 501 8.42 -4.62 13.46
C GLN A 501 9.37 -4.39 12.28
N SER A 502 9.06 -3.39 11.45
CA SER A 502 10.00 -2.87 10.47
C SER A 502 11.24 -2.30 11.17
N GLU A 503 12.34 -2.21 10.44
CA GLU A 503 13.56 -1.59 10.94
C GLU A 503 13.30 -0.12 11.30
N LYS A 504 13.42 0.19 12.59
CA LYS A 504 13.25 1.55 13.12
C LYS A 504 14.58 2.30 13.11
N PRO A 505 14.55 3.63 12.95
CA PRO A 505 15.76 4.41 13.06
C PRO A 505 16.25 4.40 14.51
N ASP A 506 17.54 4.75 14.72
CA ASP A 506 18.05 5.01 16.06
C ASP A 506 17.15 6.04 16.77
N ILE A 507 16.69 5.69 17.98
CA ILE A 507 15.78 6.51 18.77
C ILE A 507 16.38 7.88 19.04
N LEU A 508 17.69 7.96 19.31
CA LEU A 508 18.35 9.24 19.57
C LEU A 508 18.41 10.11 18.31
N LEU A 509 18.62 9.51 17.13
CA LEU A 509 18.47 10.21 15.86
C LEU A 509 17.02 10.69 15.66
N GLY A 510 16.03 9.86 16.02
CA GLY A 510 14.60 10.21 16.08
C GLY A 510 14.32 11.43 16.96
N VAL A 511 14.88 11.45 18.17
CA VAL A 511 14.75 12.54 19.15
C VAL A 511 15.38 13.82 18.61
N ILE A 512 16.57 13.73 18.01
CA ILE A 512 17.26 14.86 17.37
C ILE A 512 16.40 15.45 16.25
N CYS A 513 15.95 14.60 15.31
CA CYS A 513 15.14 15.05 14.18
C CYS A 513 13.81 15.68 14.65
N GLY A 514 13.15 15.05 15.62
CA GLY A 514 11.90 15.54 16.19
C GLY A 514 12.04 16.88 16.89
N ALA A 515 13.08 17.02 17.72
CA ALA A 515 13.40 18.27 18.38
C ALA A 515 13.65 19.40 17.37
N LEU A 516 14.39 19.12 16.29
CA LEU A 516 14.66 20.10 15.22
C LEU A 516 13.39 20.53 14.48
N HIS A 517 12.54 19.58 14.07
CA HIS A 517 11.28 19.92 13.39
C HIS A 517 10.34 20.74 14.26
N ILE A 518 10.22 20.39 15.54
CA ILE A 518 9.37 21.14 16.49
C ILE A 518 9.97 22.52 16.75
N ALA A 519 11.29 22.62 16.91
CA ALA A 519 11.99 23.89 17.13
C ALA A 519 11.88 24.83 15.91
N ASP A 520 12.18 24.33 14.70
CA ASP A 520 12.07 25.12 13.46
C ASP A 520 10.65 25.66 13.29
N ARG A 521 9.63 24.81 13.43
CA ARG A 521 8.25 25.24 13.30
C ARG A 521 7.86 26.28 14.36
N LYS A 522 8.18 26.04 15.64
CA LYS A 522 7.86 27.01 16.70
C LYS A 522 8.55 28.37 16.49
N VAL A 523 9.83 28.37 16.09
CA VAL A 523 10.56 29.62 15.82
C VAL A 523 9.99 30.33 14.59
N LEU A 524 9.62 29.61 13.54
CA LEU A 524 8.99 30.19 12.34
C LEU A 524 7.60 30.75 12.65
N ASP A 525 6.77 30.03 13.39
CA ASP A 525 5.42 30.46 13.78
C ASP A 525 5.49 31.70 14.68
N ALA A 526 6.44 31.73 15.62
CA ALA A 526 6.70 32.89 16.46
C ALA A 526 7.11 34.12 15.63
N PHE A 527 8.01 33.95 14.67
CA PHE A 527 8.44 35.01 13.76
C PHE A 527 7.30 35.51 12.87
N GLN A 528 6.53 34.61 12.26
CA GLN A 528 5.36 34.97 11.43
C GLN A 528 4.28 35.68 12.23
N SER A 529 3.99 35.21 13.45
CA SER A 529 3.05 35.85 14.37
C SER A 529 3.48 37.27 14.73
N PHE A 530 4.77 37.45 15.01
CA PHE A 530 5.35 38.76 15.27
C PHE A 530 5.25 39.68 14.04
N GLN A 531 5.62 39.18 12.85
CA GLN A 531 5.53 39.93 11.61
C GLN A 531 4.08 40.37 11.31
N ASN A 532 3.12 39.44 11.41
CA ASN A 532 1.69 39.73 11.20
C ASN A 532 1.17 40.77 12.19
N SER A 533 1.64 40.73 13.44
CA SER A 533 1.27 41.72 14.46
C SER A 533 1.87 43.09 14.14
N LEU A 534 3.14 43.12 13.73
CA LEU A 534 3.84 44.34 13.35
C LEU A 534 3.21 45.00 12.11
N GLU A 535 2.81 44.21 11.11
CA GLU A 535 2.07 44.69 9.93
C GLU A 535 0.72 45.31 10.30
N ARG A 536 0.09 44.84 11.38
CA ARG A 536 -1.13 45.42 11.96
C ARG A 536 -0.86 46.60 12.90
N GLY A 537 0.40 47.02 13.06
CA GLY A 537 0.82 48.11 13.94
C GLY A 537 0.88 47.74 15.43
N GLN A 538 0.89 46.45 15.77
CA GLN A 538 0.99 45.96 17.14
C GLN A 538 2.42 45.49 17.43
N ILE A 539 3.08 46.12 18.41
CA ILE A 539 4.42 45.73 18.86
C ILE A 539 4.26 44.71 19.99
N GLN A 540 4.69 43.47 19.75
CA GLN A 540 4.73 42.43 20.78
C GLN A 540 6.00 42.55 21.65
N GLY A 541 5.99 41.89 22.81
CA GLY A 541 7.16 41.85 23.70
C GLY A 541 8.34 41.10 23.07
N SER A 542 9.58 41.45 23.42
CA SER A 542 10.78 40.80 22.86
C SER A 542 10.88 39.30 23.18
N ASN A 543 10.22 38.85 24.24
CA ASN A 543 10.10 37.44 24.63
C ASN A 543 9.31 36.58 23.64
N THR A 544 8.60 37.17 22.67
CA THR A 544 7.89 36.40 21.64
C THR A 544 8.82 35.88 20.55
N LEU A 545 10.04 36.40 20.44
CA LEU A 545 11.04 36.00 19.44
C LEU A 545 12.17 35.17 20.07
N ASP A 546 11.86 34.36 21.08
CA ASP A 546 12.85 33.50 21.70
C ASP A 546 13.34 32.41 20.72
N HIS A 547 14.65 32.21 20.68
CA HIS A 547 15.30 31.18 19.88
C HIS A 547 15.45 29.86 20.64
N ILE A 548 15.18 29.86 21.95
CA ILE A 548 15.24 28.69 22.83
C ILE A 548 13.86 28.05 22.90
N VAL A 549 13.80 26.76 22.55
CA VAL A 549 12.58 25.96 22.59
C VAL A 549 12.83 24.73 23.45
N ASN A 550 12.03 24.57 24.50
CA ASN A 550 11.99 23.32 25.26
C ASN A 550 11.02 22.35 24.57
N ILE A 551 11.51 21.17 24.24
CA ILE A 551 10.78 20.10 23.58
C ILE A 551 10.72 18.88 24.49
N GLU A 552 9.55 18.25 24.49
CA GLU A 552 9.31 17.00 25.19
C GLU A 552 8.79 15.98 24.17
N LEU A 553 9.47 14.84 24.09
CA LEU A 553 9.13 13.73 23.20
C LEU A 553 9.03 12.47 24.05
N ILE A 554 7.95 11.70 23.91
CA ILE A 554 7.76 10.45 24.67
C ILE A 554 7.90 9.27 23.73
N HIS A 555 8.75 8.30 24.07
CA HIS A 555 8.88 7.04 23.34
C HIS A 555 9.06 5.88 24.30
N GLU A 556 8.25 4.83 24.13
CA GLU A 556 8.27 3.61 24.98
C GLU A 556 8.29 3.91 26.49
N GLY A 557 7.53 4.91 26.92
CA GLY A 557 7.42 5.32 28.33
C GLY A 557 8.57 6.18 28.85
N TYR A 558 9.57 6.51 28.03
CA TYR A 558 10.63 7.47 28.36
C TYR A 558 10.34 8.86 27.80
N LYS A 559 10.45 9.89 28.65
CA LYS A 559 10.29 11.31 28.32
C LYS A 559 11.67 11.92 28.05
N TYR A 560 11.91 12.25 26.79
CA TYR A 560 13.11 12.95 26.32
C TYR A 560 12.87 14.46 26.39
N LYS A 561 13.64 15.14 27.24
CA LYS A 561 13.60 16.60 27.39
C LYS A 561 14.79 17.21 26.66
N VAL A 562 14.52 17.84 25.53
CA VAL A 562 15.54 18.45 24.68
C VAL A 562 15.30 19.94 24.62
N GLN A 563 16.32 20.73 24.92
CA GLN A 563 16.31 22.17 24.69
C GLN A 563 17.00 22.43 23.36
N ALA A 564 16.25 22.94 22.37
CA ALA A 564 16.77 23.30 21.06
C ALA A 564 16.90 24.81 20.96
N THR A 565 18.07 25.30 20.59
CA THR A 565 18.34 26.73 20.42
C THR A 565 18.78 27.01 18.98
N LYS A 566 18.16 27.97 18.31
CA LYS A 566 18.62 28.42 16.99
C LYS A 566 19.89 29.26 17.14
N SER A 567 21.03 28.70 16.74
CA SER A 567 22.37 29.29 16.93
C SER A 567 22.89 30.05 15.70
N GLY A 568 22.13 30.02 14.60
CA GLY A 568 22.42 30.71 13.35
C GLY A 568 21.26 30.52 12.37
N ALA A 569 21.41 31.04 11.15
CA ALA A 569 20.36 30.92 10.13
C ALA A 569 19.97 29.46 9.84
N ASN A 570 20.98 28.60 9.71
CA ASN A 570 20.87 27.18 9.36
C ASN A 570 21.47 26.25 10.43
N SER A 571 21.67 26.73 11.66
CA SER A 571 22.31 25.94 12.72
C SER A 571 21.49 25.92 14.00
N TYR A 572 21.47 24.75 14.63
CA TYR A 572 20.79 24.51 15.89
C TYR A 572 21.75 23.91 16.92
N PHE A 573 21.56 24.29 18.17
CA PHE A 573 22.26 23.78 19.33
C PHE A 573 21.26 23.02 20.22
N LEU A 574 21.41 21.70 20.30
CA LEU A 574 20.56 20.84 21.11
C LEU A 574 21.23 20.50 22.42
N VAL A 575 20.51 20.60 23.53
CA VAL A 575 20.97 20.24 24.88
C VAL A 575 20.04 19.19 25.48
N MET A 576 20.62 18.12 26.02
CA MET A 576 19.89 17.06 26.74
C MET A 576 20.78 16.51 27.87
N ASN A 577 20.26 16.49 29.10
CA ASN A 577 20.90 15.86 30.25
C ASN A 577 22.39 16.26 30.49
N GLY A 578 22.73 17.51 30.22
CA GLY A 578 24.09 18.06 30.38
C GLY A 578 25.03 17.84 29.19
N SER A 579 24.58 17.11 28.16
CA SER A 579 25.28 16.93 26.88
C SER A 579 24.69 17.85 25.79
N PHE A 580 25.45 18.12 24.72
CA PHE A 580 24.99 18.95 23.62
C PHE A 580 25.44 18.42 22.24
N LYS A 581 24.70 18.81 21.19
CA LYS A 581 25.04 18.58 19.78
C LYS A 581 24.79 19.86 18.97
N GLU A 582 25.74 20.23 18.12
CA GLU A 582 25.60 21.28 17.11
C GLU A 582 25.20 20.64 15.78
N ILE A 583 24.14 21.13 15.15
CA ILE A 583 23.57 20.52 13.94
C ILE A 583 23.30 21.58 12.89
N GLU A 584 23.75 21.31 11.66
CA GLU A 584 23.44 22.10 10.49
C GLU A 584 22.18 21.55 9.81
N VAL A 585 21.26 22.45 9.51
CA VAL A 585 19.92 22.16 9.01
C VAL A 585 19.67 22.98 7.75
N HIS A 586 19.34 22.30 6.66
CA HIS A 586 18.96 22.90 5.39
C HIS A 586 17.52 22.54 5.06
N LYS A 587 16.68 23.55 4.89
CA LYS A 587 15.28 23.34 4.49
C LYS A 587 15.18 23.11 2.99
N LEU A 588 14.56 22.00 2.61
CA LEU A 588 14.32 21.66 1.21
C LEU A 588 13.01 22.29 0.71
N SER A 589 12.89 22.43 -0.61
CA SER A 589 11.74 23.08 -1.25
C SER A 589 10.42 22.34 -1.07
N ASP A 590 10.47 21.05 -0.76
CA ASP A 590 9.34 20.18 -0.49
C ASP A 590 8.86 20.23 0.97
N GLY A 591 9.47 21.10 1.79
CA GLY A 591 9.18 21.26 3.21
C GLY A 591 9.89 20.27 4.13
N SER A 592 10.70 19.34 3.60
CA SER A 592 11.55 18.47 4.40
C SER A 592 12.80 19.18 4.90
N ILE A 593 13.45 18.61 5.90
CA ILE A 593 14.71 19.09 6.46
C ILE A 593 15.82 18.11 6.07
N LEU A 594 16.91 18.63 5.50
CA LEU A 594 18.16 17.93 5.34
C LEU A 594 19.06 18.29 6.53
N LEU A 595 19.42 17.30 7.33
CA LEU A 595 20.36 17.46 8.44
C LEU A 595 21.67 16.75 8.16
N SER A 596 22.76 17.38 8.58
CA SER A 596 24.07 16.74 8.63
C SER A 596 24.39 16.39 10.08
N LEU A 597 24.56 15.10 10.36
CA LEU A 597 24.94 14.59 11.67
C LEU A 597 26.06 13.57 11.49
N ASP A 598 27.16 13.76 12.22
CA ASP A 598 28.31 12.84 12.26
C ASP A 598 28.84 12.47 10.85
N SER A 599 28.93 13.47 9.95
CA SER A 599 29.33 13.33 8.53
C SER A 599 28.36 12.56 7.61
N LEU A 600 27.19 12.18 8.12
CA LEU A 600 26.10 11.60 7.35
C LEU A 600 25.04 12.66 7.07
N SER A 601 24.33 12.50 5.96
CA SER A 601 23.22 13.37 5.58
C SER A 601 21.92 12.59 5.69
N PHE A 602 20.94 13.15 6.39
CA PHE A 602 19.62 12.55 6.56
C PHE A 602 18.55 13.53 6.08
N THR A 603 17.67 13.04 5.22
CA THR A 603 16.43 13.74 4.88
C THR A 603 15.35 13.33 5.85
N THR A 604 14.71 14.29 6.51
CA THR A 604 13.66 14.02 7.48
C THR A 604 12.42 14.88 7.24
N TYR A 605 11.27 14.30 7.53
CA TYR A 605 9.97 14.93 7.48
C TYR A 605 9.24 14.64 8.79
N MET A 606 8.50 15.62 9.30
CA MET A 606 7.63 15.43 10.45
C MET A 606 6.19 15.76 10.08
N ARG A 607 5.29 14.88 10.52
CA ARG A 607 3.85 15.12 10.56
C ARG A 607 3.41 15.19 12.01
N GLU A 608 2.73 16.28 12.36
CA GLU A 608 2.04 16.37 13.63
C GLU A 608 0.64 15.72 13.50
N GLU A 609 0.39 14.74 14.34
CA GLU A 609 -0.94 14.15 14.56
C GLU A 609 -1.48 14.66 15.91
N VAL A 610 -2.72 14.31 16.27
CA VAL A 610 -3.39 14.93 17.44
C VAL A 610 -2.67 14.58 18.74
N ASP A 611 -2.30 13.32 18.92
CA ASP A 611 -1.71 12.74 20.12
C ASP A 611 -0.22 12.35 19.95
N ARG A 612 0.35 12.53 18.75
CA ARG A 612 1.71 12.05 18.43
C ARG A 612 2.40 12.91 17.37
N TYR A 613 3.71 12.80 17.31
CA TYR A 613 4.57 13.27 16.25
C TYR A 613 5.07 12.07 15.45
N ARG A 614 4.77 12.05 14.15
CA ARG A 614 5.28 11.04 13.22
C ARG A 614 6.45 11.63 12.46
N ILE A 615 7.63 11.07 12.67
CA ILE A 615 8.87 11.52 12.04
C ILE A 615 9.34 10.43 11.09
N VAL A 616 9.62 10.81 9.85
CA VAL A 616 10.21 9.93 8.84
C VAL A 616 11.66 10.39 8.64
N ILE A 617 12.60 9.46 8.72
CA ILE A 617 14.04 9.70 8.53
C ILE A 617 14.51 8.77 7.42
N GLY A 618 14.86 9.34 6.27
CA GLY A 618 14.99 8.57 5.04
C GLY A 618 13.67 7.88 4.71
N ASN A 619 13.63 6.56 4.86
CA ASN A 619 12.45 5.73 4.63
C ASN A 619 11.96 5.01 5.90
N GLN A 620 12.49 5.37 7.07
CA GLN A 620 12.14 4.73 8.33
C GLN A 620 11.25 5.66 9.15
N THR A 621 10.15 5.13 9.67
CA THR A 621 9.23 5.88 10.51
C THR A 621 9.53 5.70 12.00
N CYS A 622 9.56 6.82 12.72
CA CYS A 622 9.63 6.89 14.17
C CYS A 622 8.43 7.69 14.71
N VAL A 623 7.87 7.26 15.84
CA VAL A 623 6.70 7.87 16.44
C VAL A 623 7.03 8.28 17.87
N PHE A 624 6.74 9.53 18.20
CA PHE A 624 6.81 10.06 19.56
C PHE A 624 5.42 10.48 20.00
N GLU A 625 5.01 10.01 21.18
CA GLU A 625 3.75 10.41 21.78
C GLU A 625 3.86 11.83 22.35
N LYS A 626 2.75 12.56 22.29
CA LYS A 626 2.55 13.77 23.09
C LYS A 626 2.06 13.35 24.47
N GLU A 627 2.28 14.22 25.45
CA GLU A 627 1.67 14.01 26.77
C GLU A 627 0.14 13.99 26.61
N ASN A 628 -0.45 12.80 26.77
CA ASN A 628 -1.86 12.56 26.52
C ASN A 628 -2.61 12.51 27.86
N ASP A 629 -3.75 13.20 27.92
CA ASP A 629 -4.65 13.18 29.06
C ASP A 629 -5.68 12.06 28.86
N PRO A 630 -5.57 10.93 29.60
CA PRO A 630 -6.46 9.78 29.44
C PRO A 630 -7.92 10.07 29.82
N SER A 631 -8.22 11.22 30.42
CA SER A 631 -9.59 11.67 30.69
C SER A 631 -10.35 12.10 29.43
N LEU A 632 -9.69 12.23 28.27
CA LEU A 632 -10.31 12.65 27.01
C LEU A 632 -10.43 11.48 26.04
N LEU A 633 -11.66 11.05 25.76
CA LEU A 633 -11.93 10.03 24.74
C LEU A 633 -11.98 10.66 23.35
N ARG A 634 -10.93 10.42 22.56
CA ARG A 634 -10.77 10.96 21.21
C ARG A 634 -10.94 9.87 20.15
N SER A 635 -11.52 10.24 19.01
CA SER A 635 -11.58 9.38 17.83
C SER A 635 -10.17 9.23 17.24
N PRO A 636 -9.65 8.00 17.02
CA PRO A 636 -8.35 7.78 16.41
C PRO A 636 -8.35 8.00 14.89
N SER A 637 -9.51 7.95 14.25
CA SER A 637 -9.67 8.03 12.79
C SER A 637 -10.84 8.92 12.41
N ALA A 638 -10.84 9.38 11.15
CA ALA A 638 -12.00 10.01 10.54
C ALA A 638 -12.99 8.92 10.09
N GLY A 639 -14.28 9.16 10.29
CA GLY A 639 -15.32 8.18 10.01
C GLY A 639 -16.68 8.59 10.56
N LYS A 640 -17.67 7.70 10.48
CA LYS A 640 -19.02 7.95 11.02
C LYS A 640 -19.19 7.23 12.35
N LEU A 641 -19.65 7.93 13.39
CA LEU A 641 -20.02 7.28 14.65
C LEU A 641 -21.29 6.43 14.43
N LEU A 642 -21.19 5.11 14.51
CA LEU A 642 -22.31 4.20 14.28
C LEU A 642 -23.16 4.07 15.54
N SER A 643 -22.53 3.67 16.63
CA SER A 643 -23.20 3.29 17.87
C SER A 643 -22.32 3.64 19.07
N LEU A 644 -22.97 3.86 20.22
CA LEU A 644 -22.32 3.89 21.52
C LEU A 644 -22.69 2.56 22.19
N ILE A 645 -21.68 1.79 22.57
CA ILE A 645 -21.85 0.45 23.18
C ILE A 645 -22.27 0.60 24.64
N VAL A 646 -21.78 1.65 25.29
CA VAL A 646 -22.04 1.98 26.69
C VAL A 646 -22.92 3.23 26.75
N GLU A 647 -23.89 3.26 27.66
CA GLU A 647 -24.76 4.42 27.87
C GLU A 647 -23.99 5.60 28.48
N ASP A 648 -24.54 6.81 28.32
CA ASP A 648 -23.99 8.02 28.92
C ASP A 648 -24.04 7.94 30.46
N GLY A 649 -22.92 8.24 31.12
CA GLY A 649 -22.73 8.00 32.55
C GLY A 649 -22.44 6.53 32.92
N GLY A 650 -22.25 5.65 31.93
CA GLY A 650 -21.88 4.25 32.15
C GLY A 650 -20.40 4.09 32.52
N HIS A 651 -20.12 3.14 33.41
CA HIS A 651 -18.76 2.78 33.79
C HIS A 651 -18.13 1.83 32.76
N ILE A 652 -16.88 2.08 32.39
CA ILE A 652 -16.11 1.27 31.45
C ILE A 652 -14.81 0.81 32.08
N ALA A 653 -14.43 -0.45 31.83
CA ALA A 653 -13.15 -1.00 32.22
C ALA A 653 -12.05 -0.66 31.20
N LYS A 654 -10.79 -0.75 31.63
CA LYS A 654 -9.63 -0.61 30.74
C LYS A 654 -9.69 -1.63 29.59
N GLY A 655 -9.52 -1.15 28.36
CA GLY A 655 -9.61 -1.95 27.15
C GLY A 655 -11.05 -2.32 26.74
N GLN A 656 -12.07 -1.91 27.51
CA GLN A 656 -13.46 -2.16 27.15
C GLN A 656 -13.89 -1.27 25.98
N ALA A 657 -14.64 -1.85 25.06
CA ALA A 657 -15.25 -1.15 23.96
C ALA A 657 -16.35 -0.20 24.44
N TYR A 658 -16.30 1.06 24.03
CA TYR A 658 -17.29 2.08 24.41
C TYR A 658 -18.09 2.61 23.21
N ALA A 659 -17.53 2.59 22.00
CA ALA A 659 -18.20 3.08 20.80
C ALA A 659 -17.75 2.31 19.55
N GLU A 660 -18.55 2.39 18.47
CA GLU A 660 -18.20 1.86 17.15
C GLU A 660 -18.25 2.96 16.11
N ILE A 661 -17.22 3.02 15.26
CA ILE A 661 -17.14 3.94 14.14
C ILE A 661 -17.04 3.17 12.82
N GLU A 662 -17.61 3.72 11.75
CA GLU A 662 -17.43 3.22 10.40
C GLU A 662 -16.29 3.96 9.72
N VAL A 663 -15.24 3.23 9.36
CA VAL A 663 -14.07 3.73 8.62
C VAL A 663 -13.85 2.79 7.45
N MET A 664 -13.83 3.32 6.22
CA MET A 664 -13.60 2.54 5.00
C MET A 664 -14.49 1.27 4.86
N LYS A 665 -15.79 1.39 5.17
CA LYS A 665 -16.79 0.29 5.19
C LYS A 665 -16.50 -0.84 6.20
N MET A 666 -15.55 -0.63 7.11
CA MET A 666 -15.28 -1.52 8.23
C MET A 666 -15.81 -0.90 9.52
N VAL A 667 -16.44 -1.73 10.35
CA VAL A 667 -16.79 -1.36 11.72
C VAL A 667 -15.52 -1.45 12.55
N MET A 668 -15.12 -0.33 13.14
CA MET A 668 -13.99 -0.22 14.03
C MET A 668 -14.49 0.08 15.44
N THR A 669 -14.17 -0.82 16.36
CA THR A 669 -14.49 -0.68 17.77
C THR A 669 -13.48 0.24 18.45
N LEU A 670 -13.98 1.22 19.19
CA LEU A 670 -13.20 2.12 20.02
C LEU A 670 -13.16 1.59 21.45
N THR A 671 -11.94 1.38 21.94
CA THR A 671 -11.67 0.86 23.28
C THR A 671 -11.13 1.96 24.19
N ALA A 672 -11.53 1.95 25.45
CA ALA A 672 -11.03 2.89 26.44
C ALA A 672 -9.61 2.52 26.88
N SER A 673 -8.74 3.53 27.03
CA SER A 673 -7.37 3.35 27.50
C SER A 673 -7.29 3.07 29.00
N GLU A 674 -8.23 3.59 29.78
CA GLU A 674 -8.31 3.46 31.24
C GLU A 674 -9.75 3.21 31.69
N ALA A 675 -9.93 2.83 32.96
CA ALA A 675 -11.24 2.62 33.56
C ALA A 675 -11.83 3.92 34.13
N GLY A 676 -13.14 4.09 33.99
CA GLY A 676 -13.82 5.27 34.52
C GLY A 676 -15.27 5.40 34.06
N THR A 677 -15.91 6.49 34.43
CA THR A 677 -17.29 6.82 34.03
C THR A 677 -17.30 7.71 32.80
N VAL A 678 -18.01 7.29 31.75
CA VAL A 678 -17.99 7.97 30.46
C VAL A 678 -19.07 9.04 30.36
N ILE A 679 -18.73 10.18 29.78
CA ILE A 679 -19.67 11.29 29.51
C ILE A 679 -19.54 11.68 28.04
N TYR A 680 -20.55 11.39 27.22
CA TYR A 680 -20.48 11.60 25.78
C TYR A 680 -20.81 13.03 25.37
N THR A 681 -20.02 13.55 24.44
CA THR A 681 -20.25 14.87 23.81
C THR A 681 -20.84 14.73 22.40
N LYS A 682 -20.60 13.60 21.72
CA LYS A 682 -21.05 13.34 20.35
C LYS A 682 -22.20 12.34 20.29
N ARG A 683 -23.14 12.58 19.37
CA ARG A 683 -24.30 11.70 19.14
C ARG A 683 -24.02 10.69 18.02
N PRO A 684 -24.60 9.48 18.08
CA PRO A 684 -24.59 8.52 16.97
C PRO A 684 -25.04 9.15 15.66
N GLY A 685 -24.39 8.77 14.56
CA GLY A 685 -24.59 9.32 13.21
C GLY A 685 -23.72 10.52 12.86
N ALA A 686 -22.99 11.11 13.82
CA ALA A 686 -22.07 12.21 13.56
C ALA A 686 -20.86 11.77 12.71
N VAL A 687 -20.44 12.65 11.79
CA VAL A 687 -19.15 12.51 11.10
C VAL A 687 -18.06 13.01 12.04
N LEU A 688 -17.01 12.20 12.21
CA LEU A 688 -15.86 12.44 13.06
C LEU A 688 -14.64 12.69 12.19
N ASP A 689 -13.82 13.65 12.59
CA ASP A 689 -12.44 13.79 12.12
C ASP A 689 -11.48 13.12 13.11
N ALA A 690 -10.26 12.78 12.66
CA ALA A 690 -9.23 12.25 13.54
C ALA A 690 -8.92 13.23 14.69
N GLY A 691 -8.90 12.73 15.92
CA GLY A 691 -8.69 13.50 17.15
C GLY A 691 -9.92 14.19 17.72
N THR A 692 -11.08 14.08 17.08
CA THR A 692 -12.35 14.62 17.59
C THR A 692 -12.67 14.02 18.95
N VAL A 693 -12.95 14.85 19.95
CA VAL A 693 -13.40 14.38 21.27
C VAL A 693 -14.82 13.81 21.13
N ILE A 694 -14.96 12.53 21.46
CA ILE A 694 -16.23 11.80 21.48
C ILE A 694 -16.89 11.99 22.85
N GLY A 695 -16.10 12.02 23.91
CA GLY A 695 -16.54 12.21 25.28
C GLY A 695 -15.40 12.40 26.28
N HIS A 696 -15.76 12.49 27.54
CA HIS A 696 -14.87 12.57 28.69
C HIS A 696 -14.94 11.27 29.51
N LEU A 697 -13.86 10.96 30.21
CA LEU A 697 -13.76 9.83 31.12
C LEU A 697 -13.40 10.35 32.51
N GLU A 698 -14.33 10.24 33.46
CA GLU A 698 -14.03 10.43 34.87
C GLU A 698 -13.32 9.18 35.40
N LEU A 699 -11.99 9.25 35.52
CA LEU A 699 -11.15 8.12 35.90
C LEU A 699 -11.43 7.67 37.34
N ASP A 700 -11.50 6.36 37.56
CA ASP A 700 -11.67 5.78 38.90
C ASP A 700 -10.48 6.09 39.83
N ASP A 701 -9.28 6.12 39.25
CA ASP A 701 -8.04 6.45 39.94
C ASP A 701 -7.29 7.56 39.18
N PRO A 702 -7.37 8.82 39.65
CA PRO A 702 -6.65 9.94 39.07
C PRO A 702 -5.11 9.79 39.09
N SER A 703 -4.57 8.84 39.86
CA SER A 703 -3.13 8.59 39.97
C SER A 703 -2.58 7.65 38.88
N LEU A 704 -3.45 6.95 38.13
CA LEU A 704 -3.08 6.09 36.99
C LEU A 704 -2.76 6.87 35.70
N ILE A 705 -2.74 8.20 35.75
CA ILE A 705 -2.13 9.04 34.70
C ILE A 705 -0.66 8.62 34.61
N THR A 706 -0.36 7.72 33.68
CA THR A 706 0.95 7.09 33.56
C THR A 706 1.93 8.15 33.05
N ARG A 707 2.61 8.83 33.98
CA ARG A 707 3.63 9.82 33.63
C ARG A 707 4.86 9.08 33.11
N ALA A 708 5.22 9.34 31.86
CA ALA A 708 6.45 8.84 31.26
C ALA A 708 7.66 9.19 32.15
N GLN A 709 8.58 8.24 32.31
CA GLN A 709 9.78 8.41 33.14
C GLN A 709 10.78 9.29 32.40
N ASP A 710 11.40 10.24 33.11
CA ASP A 710 12.42 11.09 32.49
C ASP A 710 13.62 10.23 32.02
N TYR A 711 13.96 10.34 30.74
CA TYR A 711 15.15 9.73 30.18
C TYR A 711 16.40 10.38 30.80
N LYS A 712 17.34 9.56 31.27
CA LYS A 712 18.56 10.04 31.97
C LYS A 712 19.85 9.96 31.14
N GLY A 713 19.82 9.32 29.98
CA GLY A 713 20.98 9.18 29.11
C GLY A 713 21.37 10.49 28.43
N GLN A 714 22.60 10.56 27.93
CA GLN A 714 23.14 11.73 27.22
C GLN A 714 23.19 11.45 25.71
N PHE A 715 23.41 12.50 24.91
CA PHE A 715 23.79 12.29 23.51
C PHE A 715 25.12 11.52 23.44
N PRO A 716 25.31 10.61 22.48
CA PRO A 716 26.55 9.83 22.38
C PRO A 716 27.75 10.74 22.13
N GLU A 717 28.81 10.57 22.92
CA GLU A 717 30.12 11.21 22.70
C GLU A 717 30.84 10.47 21.56
N LEU A 718 30.78 11.00 20.34
CA LEU A 718 31.55 10.52 19.19
C LEU A 718 32.25 11.70 18.51
N ASP A 719 33.45 11.43 17.96
CA ASP A 719 34.58 12.32 17.62
C ASP A 719 34.32 13.52 16.67
N VAL A 720 33.11 13.68 16.11
CA VAL A 720 32.84 14.66 15.04
C VAL A 720 31.56 15.46 15.31
N SER A 721 31.47 16.05 16.50
CA SER A 721 30.33 16.88 16.92
C SER A 721 30.32 18.31 16.34
N THR A 722 31.28 18.63 15.47
CA THR A 722 31.37 19.91 14.77
C THR A 722 31.35 19.67 13.26
N PRO A 723 30.66 20.53 12.47
CA PRO A 723 30.76 20.50 11.01
C PRO A 723 32.23 20.43 10.60
N THR A 724 32.56 19.69 9.54
CA THR A 724 33.95 19.54 9.09
C THR A 724 34.48 20.89 8.58
N VAL A 725 34.96 21.74 9.49
CA VAL A 725 35.58 23.01 9.14
C VAL A 725 36.90 22.68 8.46
N GLY A 726 37.11 23.23 7.26
CA GLY A 726 38.33 22.97 6.51
C GLY A 726 39.57 23.24 7.36
N GLU A 727 40.57 22.36 7.27
CA GLU A 727 41.76 22.44 8.13
C GLU A 727 42.57 23.72 7.93
N LYS A 728 42.46 24.34 6.74
CA LYS A 728 43.14 25.58 6.37
C LYS A 728 42.70 26.76 7.23
N LEU A 729 43.66 27.63 7.53
CA LEU A 729 43.45 28.75 8.43
C LEU A 729 42.40 29.76 7.93
N ASN A 730 42.35 30.05 6.63
CA ASN A 730 41.33 30.92 6.02
C ASN A 730 39.90 30.38 6.22
N HIS A 731 39.70 29.07 6.12
CA HIS A 731 38.39 28.45 6.37
C HIS A 731 38.01 28.54 7.85
N LYS A 732 38.95 28.25 8.76
CA LYS A 732 38.76 28.40 10.22
C LYS A 732 38.47 29.84 10.62
N HIS A 733 39.21 30.81 10.06
CA HIS A 733 39.00 32.23 10.30
C HIS A 733 37.59 32.68 9.90
N ASN A 734 37.17 32.34 8.68
CA ASN A 734 35.83 32.64 8.19
C ASN A 734 34.73 31.97 9.02
N HIS A 735 34.94 30.73 9.47
CA HIS A 735 34.02 30.05 10.36
C HIS A 735 33.86 30.78 11.71
N TYR A 736 34.96 31.16 12.37
CA TYR A 736 34.89 31.94 13.61
C TYR A 736 34.23 33.30 13.40
N ARG A 737 34.53 33.98 12.28
CA ARG A 737 33.87 35.24 11.92
C ARG A 737 32.36 35.04 11.80
N GLN A 738 31.92 34.02 11.08
CA GLN A 738 30.50 33.71 10.89
C GLN A 738 29.80 33.41 12.23
N MET A 739 30.46 32.70 13.15
CA MET A 739 29.91 32.49 14.49
C MET A 739 29.72 33.81 15.26
N LEU A 740 30.70 34.72 15.19
CA LEU A 740 30.58 36.03 15.83
C LEU A 740 29.49 36.89 15.16
N ASP A 741 29.39 36.86 13.84
CA ASP A 741 28.34 37.54 13.08
C ASP A 741 26.95 37.02 13.47
N ASN A 742 26.78 35.71 13.67
CA ASN A 742 25.53 35.12 14.15
C ASN A 742 25.18 35.60 15.57
N ILE A 743 26.16 35.65 16.48
CA ILE A 743 25.94 36.15 17.84
C ILE A 743 25.51 37.62 17.80
N LEU A 744 26.16 38.44 16.97
CA LEU A 744 25.79 39.84 16.77
C LEU A 744 24.40 40.00 16.14
N ALA A 745 23.97 39.05 15.31
CA ALA A 745 22.62 39.01 14.75
C ALA A 745 21.53 38.61 15.76
N GLY A 746 21.90 38.25 16.99
CA GLY A 746 20.97 37.89 18.07
C GLY A 746 20.80 36.39 18.31
N TYR A 747 21.55 35.54 17.60
CA TYR A 747 21.55 34.10 17.85
C TYR A 747 22.42 33.77 19.06
N CYS A 748 21.80 33.72 20.24
CA CYS A 748 22.48 33.42 21.50
C CYS A 748 22.25 31.97 21.93
N LEU A 749 23.31 31.32 22.42
CA LEU A 749 23.23 30.01 23.06
C LEU A 749 22.62 30.13 24.47
N PRO A 750 22.07 29.05 25.05
CA PRO A 750 21.62 29.07 26.43
C PRO A 750 22.80 29.11 27.40
N GLU A 751 22.60 29.73 28.56
CA GLU A 751 23.57 29.66 29.67
C GLU A 751 23.59 28.23 30.26
N PRO A 752 24.76 27.70 30.68
CA PRO A 752 26.07 28.36 30.82
C PRO A 752 26.98 28.31 29.57
N TYR A 753 26.49 27.75 28.46
CA TYR A 753 27.34 27.47 27.29
C TYR A 753 27.76 28.73 26.53
N HIS A 754 26.92 29.77 26.55
CA HIS A 754 27.12 30.99 25.76
C HIS A 754 28.43 31.70 26.08
N LEU A 755 28.66 32.07 27.35
CA LEU A 755 29.84 32.83 27.75
C LEU A 755 31.15 32.06 27.54
N MET A 756 31.15 30.75 27.79
CA MET A 756 32.32 29.90 27.56
C MET A 756 32.65 29.82 26.07
N ARG A 757 31.65 29.59 25.22
CA ARG A 757 31.83 29.50 23.77
C ARG A 757 32.26 30.82 23.15
N LEU A 758 31.65 31.93 23.58
CA LEU A 758 31.99 33.27 23.09
C LEU A 758 33.46 33.60 23.34
N ARG A 759 33.98 33.32 24.55
CA ARG A 759 35.40 33.54 24.87
C ARG A 759 36.33 32.72 23.99
N ASP A 760 36.07 31.41 23.85
CA ASP A 760 36.87 30.52 23.01
C ASP A 760 36.87 30.97 21.54
N VAL A 761 35.71 31.36 20.99
CA VAL A 761 35.61 31.83 19.60
C VAL A 761 36.35 33.16 19.40
N ILE A 762 36.24 34.12 20.33
CA ILE A 762 36.98 35.38 20.27
C ILE A 762 38.49 35.13 20.30
N ASP A 763 38.97 34.30 21.22
CA ASP A 763 40.39 34.00 21.35
C ASP A 763 40.95 33.34 20.08
N ARG A 764 40.22 32.37 19.51
CA ARG A 764 40.59 31.72 18.25
C ARG A 764 40.52 32.66 17.06
N PHE A 765 39.49 33.51 16.98
CA PHE A 765 39.35 34.53 15.94
C PHE A 765 40.54 35.51 15.98
N MET A 766 40.84 36.06 17.16
CA MET A 766 41.98 36.97 17.35
C MET A 766 43.33 36.29 17.09
N SER A 767 43.47 35.01 17.43
CA SER A 767 44.67 34.23 17.13
C SER A 767 44.84 34.02 15.62
N SER A 768 43.76 33.69 14.91
CA SER A 768 43.79 33.51 13.45
C SER A 768 44.11 34.81 12.70
N LEU A 769 43.66 35.96 13.19
CA LEU A 769 43.97 37.28 12.61
C LEU A 769 45.44 37.68 12.75
N ARG A 770 46.14 37.16 13.76
CA ARG A 770 47.55 37.47 14.02
C ARG A 770 48.51 36.58 13.24
N ASP A 771 48.01 35.49 12.66
CA ASP A 771 48.83 34.56 11.89
C ASP A 771 49.05 35.10 10.47
N PRO A 772 50.31 35.34 10.06
CA PRO A 772 50.63 35.95 8.77
C PRO A 772 50.32 35.04 7.56
N SER A 773 50.00 33.76 7.78
CA SER A 773 49.59 32.84 6.70
C SER A 773 48.15 33.06 6.23
N LEU A 774 47.32 33.75 7.02
CA LEU A 774 45.90 33.99 6.69
C LEU A 774 45.70 34.74 5.35
N PRO A 775 46.33 35.92 5.12
CA PRO A 775 46.16 36.66 3.86
C PRO A 775 46.66 35.89 2.63
N LEU A 776 47.69 35.07 2.79
CA LEU A 776 48.22 34.22 1.71
C LEU A 776 47.19 33.18 1.29
N LEU A 777 46.58 32.50 2.26
CA LEU A 777 45.55 31.49 2.00
C LEU A 777 44.26 32.09 1.43
N GLU A 778 43.83 33.25 1.92
CA GLU A 778 42.70 34.00 1.35
C GLU A 778 42.97 34.42 -0.10
N LEU A 779 44.17 34.96 -0.37
CA LEU A 779 44.58 35.33 -1.72
C LEU A 779 44.63 34.11 -2.64
N GLN A 780 45.14 32.98 -2.16
CA GLN A 780 45.21 31.72 -2.90
C GLN A 780 43.80 31.23 -3.30
N GLU A 781 42.84 31.29 -2.37
CA GLU A 781 41.45 30.91 -2.61
C GLU A 781 40.79 31.82 -3.67
N VAL A 782 40.95 33.14 -3.53
CA VAL A 782 40.40 34.11 -4.50
C VAL A 782 41.05 33.92 -5.87
N ILE A 783 42.38 33.83 -5.96
CA ILE A 783 43.10 33.62 -7.22
C ILE A 783 42.66 32.31 -7.88
N ALA A 784 42.50 31.24 -7.11
CA ALA A 784 42.04 29.96 -7.63
C ALA A 784 40.65 30.08 -8.29
N SER A 785 39.72 30.83 -7.67
CA SER A 785 38.35 31.03 -8.19
C SER A 785 38.28 31.88 -9.47
N ILE A 786 39.21 32.82 -9.66
CA ILE A 786 39.28 33.73 -10.82
C ILE A 786 40.31 33.31 -11.87
N SER A 787 41.06 32.24 -11.60
CA SER A 787 42.05 31.66 -12.52
C SER A 787 41.38 31.32 -13.85
N GLY A 788 42.00 31.72 -14.97
CA GLY A 788 41.43 31.57 -16.31
C GLY A 788 40.39 32.63 -16.72
N ARG A 789 39.90 33.49 -15.79
CA ARG A 789 39.05 34.65 -16.10
C ARG A 789 39.82 35.98 -16.14
N ILE A 790 41.05 36.00 -15.66
CA ILE A 790 41.94 37.17 -15.66
C ILE A 790 42.96 37.10 -16.81
N PRO A 791 43.44 38.24 -17.34
CA PRO A 791 44.47 38.24 -18.37
C PRO A 791 45.74 37.50 -17.93
N LEU A 792 46.28 36.64 -18.80
CA LEU A 792 47.47 35.81 -18.53
C LEU A 792 48.69 36.62 -18.04
N SER A 793 48.82 37.87 -18.48
CA SER A 793 49.89 38.78 -18.04
C SER A 793 49.72 39.23 -16.57
N VAL A 794 48.48 39.40 -16.11
CA VAL A 794 48.13 39.76 -14.73
C VAL A 794 48.23 38.54 -13.83
N GLU A 795 47.75 37.37 -14.29
CA GLU A 795 47.85 36.11 -13.56
C GLU A 795 49.32 35.73 -13.28
N LYS A 796 50.20 35.85 -14.29
CA LYS A 796 51.64 35.60 -14.11
C LYS A 796 52.31 36.57 -13.14
N LYS A 797 51.85 37.83 -13.08
CA LYS A 797 52.36 38.81 -12.11
C LYS A 797 51.88 38.48 -10.69
N ASN A 798 50.60 38.19 -10.51
CA ASN A 798 50.02 37.84 -9.22
C ASN A 798 50.61 36.54 -8.65
N LYS A 799 50.82 35.50 -9.48
CA LYS A 799 51.49 34.26 -9.07
C LYS A 799 52.94 34.50 -8.65
N LYS A 800 53.70 35.32 -9.38
CA LYS A 800 55.07 35.71 -9.00
C LYS A 800 55.15 36.46 -7.68
N THR A 801 54.17 37.32 -7.39
CA THR A 801 54.10 38.04 -6.11
C THR A 801 53.69 37.10 -4.97
N HIS A 802 52.80 36.14 -5.24
CA HIS A 802 52.41 35.09 -4.29
C HIS A 802 53.58 34.14 -3.96
N ASP A 803 54.40 33.74 -4.93
CA ASP A 803 55.56 32.88 -4.70
C ASP A 803 56.71 33.59 -3.95
N PHE A 804 56.65 34.93 -3.85
CA PHE A 804 57.65 35.77 -3.17
C PHE A 804 57.31 36.05 -1.69
N VAL A 805 56.03 35.96 -1.32
CA VAL A 805 55.49 36.13 0.04
C VAL A 805 55.43 34.77 0.72
#